data_AF-A0A3E2HGH9-F1
#
_entry.id   AF-A0A3E2HGH9-F1
#
_cell.length_a   1.000
_cell.length_b   1.000
_cell.length_c   1.000
_cell.angle_alpha   90.00
_cell.angle_beta   90.00
_cell.angle_gamma   90.00
#
_symmetry.space_group_name_H-M   'P 1'
#
loop_
_entity.id
_entity.type
_entity.pdbx_description
1 polymer ?
#
loop_
_entity_poly.entity_id
_entity_poly.type
_entity_poly.pdbx_seq_one_letter_code
_entity_poly.pdbx_strand_id
1 'polypeptide(L)'
;MAWTDAQEDKFDPKIHLNYSPPSKLFSLEDLTLELRPSSTPIAATEPFPFLSEKGVLAYRKALFSKNVLLECAVAPYANSLILRNAAGHSAFLHDLWNHPETLRIVSENMKAPLVPIFPLEEAFVSLQTSSSDVKDMVKEVRVEPQYEKDPIADGDFQYDPLKAKSIIPWHYDSYPYACIVMLSYTDGMLGRETYIKRGDHTIEKVEGPKHLASRAVGVKERIASVTSFRANIPGVYDVSYTTNTRPWTDLKTMYKEWANYRLTFLANELEAIFADNQINYMQRTRRQMIPYDFHRGSLDQYGVRNYTAAPEIWEKIKRHPDFGQKLAVIDPDASWKYAREYIGDLAYSQATLAHGETLQGQVGPVKWIDGHYTMGDELIRQGQRELSSAMRPNQGARGAQRDNSTVKKASVTLPHTDVHEYNSVLPEPSAQSGSRDFWELTGPFEQPQSADILDFSQDLPQFRDLWTEALFGDFSTPSLLGGSFTPGLQVELPLAHATQTFSLQMPTEDGSPSSCPLIQRNITDTTTLLVSCYFRDIAGLFSCYEGSSNPFRKKIARFWNSNKFECLACTIQAMAAAFLSRTFTAASRLAPRLRQLASSFVERNFTESRFEVRSLLTIALLGTSASWHGQGEDMQRHLDQFRSAIRVKASDTTSEELSTSDIRNLTFFSGLLTYWEVFNVFTSKLPQYNVALDTTESCFAPTKPALLDGLHPHPWTGVGGEILGIFLQVGRLARRHRYRMLRKTFVRRSDLLKAEEDIEKAELIEEKLLSIILPEEKDFVNMIDVETPFKDLQQMSEVYRYTALQQLYREFPDLLEKRLLGTLAISQGEVYEIGEYNDINQATDDWLKDIAIFCLNNLATIRTDSHTICFQTVPLLCLSPELRLPKGAGTHTNQQFPDFSADDTSCLGEDSARVIEELKVAQAREFTLRRLAASQQSFPGSRADELMQLVQNIWSRMDKELGLHTPVLWLDTLM
;
A
#
# COMPACT_ATOMS: atom_id res chain seq x y z
N MET A 1 32.65 -21.47 30.60
CA MET A 1 31.74 -21.10 29.48
C MET A 1 30.84 -22.31 29.23
N ALA A 2 29.60 -22.10 28.81
CA ALA A 2 28.56 -23.15 28.76
C ALA A 2 27.90 -23.24 27.36
N TRP A 3 28.71 -23.07 26.32
CA TRP A 3 28.34 -23.23 24.91
C TRP A 3 29.18 -24.38 24.36
N THR A 4 28.64 -25.15 23.42
CA THR A 4 29.44 -26.17 22.72
C THR A 4 30.00 -25.60 21.41
N ASP A 5 31.32 -25.70 21.24
CA ASP A 5 32.03 -25.47 19.97
C ASP A 5 32.12 -26.77 19.13
N ALA A 6 31.36 -27.80 19.50
CA ALA A 6 31.32 -29.09 18.82
C ALA A 6 30.39 -29.04 17.61
N GLN A 7 30.88 -29.42 16.43
CA GLN A 7 30.13 -29.48 15.18
C GLN A 7 28.77 -30.18 15.36
N GLU A 8 27.69 -29.56 14.90
CA GLU A 8 26.33 -30.12 15.00
C GLU A 8 26.21 -31.48 14.28
N ASP A 9 25.35 -32.36 14.81
CA ASP A 9 25.06 -33.63 14.18
C ASP A 9 24.22 -33.41 12.91
N LYS A 10 24.36 -34.30 11.92
CA LYS A 10 23.43 -34.29 10.77
C LYS A 10 22.18 -35.07 11.14
N PHE A 11 21.00 -34.52 10.81
CA PHE A 11 19.75 -35.22 11.06
C PHE A 11 19.62 -36.49 10.20
N ASP A 12 19.53 -37.63 10.89
CA ASP A 12 19.07 -38.93 10.36
C ASP A 12 17.84 -39.38 11.17
N PRO A 13 16.66 -39.57 10.56
CA PRO A 13 15.46 -40.01 11.26
C PRO A 13 15.64 -41.36 11.98
N LYS A 14 16.47 -42.26 11.46
CA LYS A 14 16.69 -43.61 12.04
C LYS A 14 17.54 -43.59 13.31
N ILE A 15 18.22 -42.48 13.57
CA ILE A 15 19.08 -42.30 14.75
C ILE A 15 18.39 -41.40 15.77
N HIS A 16 17.72 -40.34 15.34
CA HIS A 16 17.23 -39.26 16.21
C HIS A 16 15.74 -39.37 16.54
N LEU A 17 14.92 -40.05 15.73
CA LEU A 17 13.53 -40.32 16.05
C LEU A 17 13.40 -41.70 16.73
N ASN A 18 12.39 -41.83 17.58
CA ASN A 18 11.98 -43.07 18.24
C ASN A 18 10.46 -43.08 18.39
N TYR A 19 9.75 -42.97 17.27
CA TYR A 19 8.31 -42.80 17.26
C TYR A 19 7.57 -44.05 17.73
N SER A 20 6.72 -43.88 18.73
CA SER A 20 5.58 -44.77 19.00
C SER A 20 4.29 -43.94 18.96
N PRO A 21 3.18 -44.43 18.39
CA PRO A 21 1.92 -43.69 18.38
C PRO A 21 1.36 -43.49 19.81
N PRO A 22 0.61 -42.40 20.05
CA PRO A 22 -0.04 -42.13 21.34
C PRO A 22 -1.14 -43.15 21.65
N SER A 23 -1.34 -43.42 22.93
CA SER A 23 -2.38 -44.32 23.44
C SER A 23 -3.80 -43.80 23.20
N LYS A 24 -3.98 -42.48 23.10
CA LYS A 24 -5.26 -41.84 22.78
C LYS A 24 -5.05 -40.55 21.97
N LEU A 25 -5.96 -40.33 21.03
CA LEU A 25 -6.19 -39.05 20.35
C LEU A 25 -7.48 -38.42 20.90
N PHE A 26 -7.52 -37.10 21.03
CA PHE A 26 -8.71 -36.36 21.44
C PHE A 26 -9.28 -35.65 20.22
N SER A 27 -10.54 -35.92 19.87
CA SER A 27 -11.25 -35.15 18.86
C SER A 27 -11.75 -33.82 19.41
N LEU A 28 -12.13 -32.91 18.52
CA LEU A 28 -12.88 -31.70 18.91
C LEU A 28 -14.20 -32.07 19.62
N GLU A 29 -14.88 -33.14 19.18
CA GLU A 29 -16.14 -33.62 19.74
C GLU A 29 -15.98 -34.14 21.19
N ASP A 30 -14.94 -34.93 21.48
CA ASP A 30 -14.62 -35.42 22.84
C ASP A 30 -14.54 -34.29 23.87
N LEU A 31 -14.15 -33.10 23.42
CA LEU A 31 -13.88 -31.90 24.21
C LEU A 31 -14.99 -30.84 24.09
N THR A 32 -16.13 -31.17 23.46
CA THR A 32 -17.29 -30.31 23.20
C THR A 32 -17.01 -29.07 22.33
N LEU A 33 -16.01 -29.14 21.44
CA LEU A 33 -15.56 -28.04 20.60
C LEU A 33 -16.24 -28.06 19.22
N GLU A 34 -16.67 -26.89 18.74
CA GLU A 34 -17.20 -26.70 17.38
C GLU A 34 -16.12 -27.06 16.34
N LEU A 35 -16.38 -28.04 15.46
CA LEU A 35 -15.58 -28.26 14.24
C LEU A 35 -15.77 -27.06 13.30
N ARG A 36 -14.68 -26.50 12.76
CA ARG A 36 -14.68 -25.31 11.90
C ARG A 36 -14.02 -25.58 10.55
N PRO A 37 -14.35 -24.83 9.48
CA PRO A 37 -13.71 -24.98 8.15
C PRO A 37 -12.18 -24.79 8.14
N SER A 38 -11.61 -24.21 9.19
CA SER A 38 -10.17 -24.00 9.39
C SER A 38 -9.48 -25.07 10.27
N SER A 39 -10.18 -26.13 10.68
CA SER A 39 -9.76 -27.02 11.77
C SER A 39 -9.98 -28.49 11.44
N THR A 40 -9.02 -29.34 11.84
CA THR A 40 -9.10 -30.80 11.64
C THR A 40 -9.88 -31.48 12.77
N PRO A 41 -10.39 -32.72 12.57
CA PRO A 41 -11.19 -33.40 13.59
C PRO A 41 -10.46 -33.72 14.91
N ILE A 42 -9.13 -33.88 14.86
CA ILE A 42 -8.30 -34.09 16.05
C ILE A 42 -7.91 -32.73 16.65
N ALA A 43 -8.11 -32.60 17.96
CA ALA A 43 -7.70 -31.46 18.76
C ALA A 43 -6.26 -31.61 19.26
N ALA A 44 -5.94 -32.78 19.84
CA ALA A 44 -4.63 -33.08 20.45
C ALA A 44 -4.44 -34.58 20.73
N THR A 45 -3.34 -34.95 21.39
CA THR A 45 -2.90 -36.34 21.62
C THR A 45 -2.37 -36.55 23.03
N GLU A 46 -2.49 -37.76 23.61
CA GLU A 46 -1.70 -38.10 24.80
C GLU A 46 -0.19 -38.06 24.49
N PRO A 47 0.69 -37.69 25.44
CA PRO A 47 2.13 -37.61 25.20
C PRO A 47 2.74 -38.96 24.76
N PHE A 48 3.57 -38.93 23.71
CA PHE A 48 4.13 -40.13 23.08
C PHE A 48 5.65 -40.02 22.81
N PRO A 49 6.38 -41.15 22.72
CA PRO A 49 7.78 -41.17 22.30
C PRO A 49 7.96 -40.59 20.89
N PHE A 50 8.81 -39.57 20.75
CA PHE A 50 9.08 -38.90 19.48
C PHE A 50 10.58 -38.90 19.14
N LEU A 51 11.43 -38.36 20.03
CA LEU A 51 12.89 -38.41 19.89
C LEU A 51 13.48 -39.66 20.56
N SER A 52 14.60 -40.15 20.04
CA SER A 52 15.49 -41.08 20.75
C SER A 52 16.34 -40.31 21.77
N GLU A 53 17.03 -41.02 22.67
CA GLU A 53 18.02 -40.40 23.59
C GLU A 53 19.11 -39.64 22.81
N LYS A 54 19.59 -40.21 21.69
CA LYS A 54 20.52 -39.54 20.78
C LYS A 54 19.89 -38.32 20.10
N GLY A 55 18.59 -38.40 19.77
CA GLY A 55 17.80 -37.29 19.28
C GLY A 55 17.75 -36.13 20.26
N VAL A 56 17.44 -36.38 21.53
CA VAL A 56 17.42 -35.36 22.58
C VAL A 56 18.80 -34.72 22.76
N LEU A 57 19.88 -35.51 22.79
CA LEU A 57 21.25 -35.00 22.91
C LEU A 57 21.66 -34.13 21.70
N ALA A 58 21.39 -34.59 20.47
CA ALA A 58 21.66 -33.82 19.26
C ALA A 58 20.85 -32.51 19.19
N TYR A 59 19.56 -32.56 19.56
CA TYR A 59 18.68 -31.39 19.65
C TYR A 59 19.19 -30.38 20.68
N ARG A 60 19.56 -30.83 21.88
CA ARG A 60 20.12 -29.96 22.94
C ARG A 60 21.49 -29.42 22.57
N LYS A 61 22.32 -30.18 21.85
CA LYS A 61 23.62 -29.73 21.34
C LYS A 61 23.48 -28.64 20.28
N ALA A 62 22.58 -28.82 19.32
CA ALA A 62 22.23 -27.80 18.32
C ALA A 62 21.68 -26.52 18.97
N LEU A 63 20.72 -26.68 19.88
CA LEU A 63 20.09 -25.59 20.64
C LEU A 63 21.07 -24.85 21.56
N PHE A 64 22.02 -25.56 22.16
CA PHE A 64 23.06 -25.01 23.04
C PHE A 64 24.42 -24.84 22.32
N SER A 65 24.36 -24.69 20.99
CA SER A 65 25.46 -24.17 20.20
C SER A 65 25.67 -22.68 20.50
N LYS A 66 26.90 -22.20 20.31
CA LYS A 66 27.27 -20.80 20.49
C LYS A 66 26.48 -19.84 19.58
N ASN A 67 26.09 -20.28 18.37
CA ASN A 67 25.32 -19.46 17.42
C ASN A 67 23.90 -19.19 17.96
N VAL A 68 23.14 -20.26 18.23
CA VAL A 68 21.76 -20.16 18.73
C VAL A 68 21.72 -19.38 20.05
N LEU A 69 22.59 -19.69 21.01
CA LEU A 69 22.56 -19.05 22.33
C LEU A 69 23.02 -17.58 22.37
N LEU A 70 23.68 -17.06 21.33
CA LEU A 70 24.03 -15.64 21.23
C LEU A 70 22.95 -14.84 20.49
N GLU A 71 22.41 -15.38 19.40
CA GLU A 71 21.50 -14.64 18.51
C GLU A 71 20.01 -14.84 18.87
N CYS A 72 19.63 -15.96 19.48
CA CYS A 72 18.23 -16.35 19.70
C CYS A 72 17.71 -16.11 21.13
N ALA A 73 18.56 -15.66 22.07
CA ALA A 73 18.32 -15.79 23.51
C ALA A 73 17.74 -14.53 24.19
N VAL A 74 16.55 -14.66 24.79
CA VAL A 74 15.82 -13.56 25.44
C VAL A 74 15.23 -14.00 26.77
N ALA A 75 15.32 -13.17 27.82
CA ALA A 75 14.64 -13.38 29.10
C ALA A 75 13.29 -12.63 29.14
N PRO A 76 12.13 -13.27 28.86
CA PRO A 76 10.83 -12.60 28.89
C PRO A 76 10.40 -12.18 30.30
N TYR A 77 10.82 -12.95 31.30
CA TYR A 77 10.45 -12.84 32.71
C TYR A 77 11.64 -13.26 33.58
N ALA A 78 11.63 -12.88 34.86
CA ALA A 78 12.54 -13.50 35.83
C ALA A 78 12.30 -15.03 35.86
N ASN A 79 13.38 -15.80 36.00
CA ASN A 79 13.34 -17.27 36.06
C ASN A 79 12.84 -17.99 34.80
N SER A 80 12.85 -17.32 33.63
CA SER A 80 12.61 -17.97 32.35
C SER A 80 13.47 -17.38 31.23
N LEU A 81 14.01 -18.28 30.40
CA LEU A 81 14.72 -17.97 29.16
C LEU A 81 13.91 -18.49 27.97
N ILE A 82 13.87 -17.74 26.89
CA ILE A 82 13.32 -18.15 25.59
C ILE A 82 14.46 -18.22 24.58
N LEU A 83 14.41 -19.23 23.71
CA LEU A 83 15.18 -19.31 22.46
C LEU A 83 14.19 -19.30 21.30
N ARG A 84 14.41 -18.44 20.30
CA ARG A 84 13.49 -18.24 19.15
C ARG A 84 14.29 -17.94 17.88
N ASN A 85 13.82 -18.41 16.72
CA ASN A 85 14.62 -18.54 15.49
C ASN A 85 15.76 -19.59 15.56
N ALA A 86 15.66 -20.59 16.44
CA ALA A 86 16.73 -21.57 16.63
C ALA A 86 17.02 -22.40 15.36
N ALA A 87 16.00 -22.76 14.58
CA ALA A 87 16.19 -23.44 13.29
C ALA A 87 16.88 -22.58 12.23
N GLY A 88 16.63 -21.26 12.21
CA GLY A 88 17.37 -20.32 11.36
C GLY A 88 18.87 -20.25 11.65
N HIS A 89 19.32 -20.81 12.79
CA HIS A 89 20.70 -20.81 13.26
C HIS A 89 21.32 -22.22 13.43
N SER A 90 20.61 -23.30 13.04
CA SER A 90 21.08 -24.70 13.09
C SER A 90 20.45 -25.56 11.99
N ALA A 91 21.28 -26.22 11.17
CA ALA A 91 20.78 -27.11 10.13
C ALA A 91 20.12 -28.36 10.71
N PHE A 92 20.61 -28.88 11.86
CA PHE A 92 19.98 -30.04 12.53
C PHE A 92 18.51 -29.77 12.88
N LEU A 93 18.21 -28.59 13.43
CA LEU A 93 16.85 -28.22 13.85
C LEU A 93 15.91 -28.01 12.65
N HIS A 94 16.39 -27.34 11.60
CA HIS A 94 15.61 -27.13 10.38
C HIS A 94 15.35 -28.44 9.61
N ASP A 95 16.39 -29.26 9.42
CA ASP A 95 16.29 -30.59 8.80
C ASP A 95 15.31 -31.47 9.59
N LEU A 96 15.41 -31.51 10.92
CA LEU A 96 14.54 -32.33 11.78
C LEU A 96 13.06 -32.01 11.57
N TRP A 97 12.69 -30.72 11.52
CA TRP A 97 11.29 -30.31 11.42
C TRP A 97 10.72 -30.36 10.00
N ASN A 98 11.57 -30.28 8.97
CA ASN A 98 11.15 -30.36 7.57
C ASN A 98 11.33 -31.76 6.94
N HIS A 99 12.00 -32.69 7.62
CA HIS A 99 12.22 -34.04 7.08
C HIS A 99 10.90 -34.81 6.88
N PRO A 100 10.66 -35.48 5.73
CA PRO A 100 9.40 -36.15 5.41
C PRO A 100 8.89 -37.16 6.46
N GLU A 101 9.80 -37.86 7.15
CA GLU A 101 9.42 -38.78 8.23
C GLU A 101 8.86 -38.05 9.47
N THR A 102 9.42 -36.89 9.83
CA THR A 102 8.87 -36.04 10.90
C THR A 102 7.49 -35.53 10.52
N LEU A 103 7.35 -35.04 9.28
CA LEU A 103 6.08 -34.56 8.74
C LEU A 103 5.03 -35.67 8.69
N ARG A 104 5.40 -36.91 8.32
CA ARG A 104 4.55 -38.10 8.39
C ARG A 104 4.03 -38.32 9.82
N ILE A 105 4.92 -38.32 10.80
CA ILE A 105 4.58 -38.54 12.22
C ILE A 105 3.59 -37.49 12.74
N VAL A 106 3.85 -36.20 12.57
CA VAL A 106 2.92 -35.17 13.06
C VAL A 106 1.58 -35.19 12.30
N SER A 107 1.60 -35.52 11.01
CA SER A 107 0.41 -35.60 10.17
C SER A 107 -0.51 -36.78 10.53
N GLU A 108 0.06 -37.95 10.81
CA GLU A 108 -0.69 -39.14 11.22
C GLU A 108 -1.41 -38.93 12.55
N ASN A 109 -0.73 -38.30 13.50
CA ASN A 109 -1.27 -38.01 14.83
C ASN A 109 -2.47 -37.05 14.78
N MET A 110 -2.39 -36.01 13.94
CA MET A 110 -3.51 -35.06 13.75
C MET A 110 -4.53 -35.51 12.68
N LYS A 111 -4.30 -36.66 12.04
CA LYS A 111 -5.08 -37.21 10.91
C LYS A 111 -5.25 -36.23 9.74
N ALA A 112 -4.25 -35.41 9.49
CA ALA A 112 -4.25 -34.37 8.47
C ALA A 112 -2.81 -34.07 8.02
N PRO A 113 -2.54 -33.81 6.73
CA PRO A 113 -1.22 -33.38 6.29
C PRO A 113 -0.85 -32.05 6.94
N LEU A 114 0.27 -32.00 7.65
CA LEU A 114 0.80 -30.79 8.29
C LEU A 114 2.12 -30.36 7.63
N VAL A 115 2.35 -29.05 7.60
CA VAL A 115 3.63 -28.44 7.24
C VAL A 115 4.00 -27.33 8.23
N PRO A 116 5.30 -27.07 8.50
CA PRO A 116 5.73 -25.97 9.35
C PRO A 116 5.22 -24.62 8.85
N ILE A 117 5.11 -23.67 9.77
CA ILE A 117 4.65 -22.30 9.49
C ILE A 117 5.75 -21.49 8.77
N PHE A 118 6.85 -21.16 9.47
CA PHE A 118 8.08 -20.62 8.89
C PHE A 118 9.27 -20.81 9.86
N PRO A 119 10.53 -20.78 9.41
CA PRO A 119 11.71 -21.16 10.20
C PRO A 119 11.84 -20.51 11.59
N LEU A 120 11.40 -19.26 11.76
CA LEU A 120 11.45 -18.59 13.05
C LEU A 120 10.55 -19.22 14.14
N GLU A 121 9.51 -19.96 13.74
CA GLU A 121 8.62 -20.75 14.60
C GLU A 121 8.94 -22.26 14.59
N GLU A 122 10.05 -22.66 13.96
CA GLU A 122 10.65 -23.99 14.11
C GLU A 122 11.62 -23.99 15.30
N ALA A 123 11.46 -24.96 16.20
CA ALA A 123 12.26 -25.12 17.40
C ALA A 123 12.31 -23.87 18.31
N PHE A 124 11.19 -23.15 18.47
CA PHE A 124 11.02 -22.24 19.62
C PHE A 124 11.23 -23.03 20.91
N VAL A 125 11.82 -22.43 21.95
CA VAL A 125 12.04 -23.09 23.25
C VAL A 125 11.72 -22.16 24.40
N SER A 126 11.02 -22.69 25.40
CA SER A 126 10.87 -22.09 26.72
C SER A 126 11.64 -22.92 27.76
N LEU A 127 12.48 -22.24 28.53
CA LEU A 127 13.29 -22.79 29.61
C LEU A 127 12.91 -22.13 30.94
N GLN A 128 12.89 -22.91 32.01
CA GLN A 128 12.81 -22.43 33.40
C GLN A 128 14.23 -22.36 34.00
N THR A 129 14.58 -21.26 34.67
CA THR A 129 15.96 -20.95 35.14
C THR A 129 15.98 -20.44 36.59
N SER A 130 17.16 -20.43 37.21
CA SER A 130 17.37 -19.89 38.57
C SER A 130 17.64 -18.38 38.57
N SER A 131 18.36 -17.87 37.56
CA SER A 131 18.70 -16.45 37.43
C SER A 131 17.64 -15.61 36.70
N SER A 132 17.78 -14.28 36.77
CA SER A 132 17.08 -13.28 35.97
C SER A 132 17.96 -12.59 34.90
N ASP A 133 19.27 -12.88 34.83
CA ASP A 133 20.18 -12.36 33.80
C ASP A 133 20.50 -13.42 32.74
N VAL A 134 20.42 -13.07 31.45
CA VAL A 134 20.62 -14.00 30.33
C VAL A 134 22.01 -14.65 30.33
N LYS A 135 23.07 -13.91 30.71
CA LYS A 135 24.44 -14.44 30.74
C LYS A 135 24.64 -15.44 31.88
N ASP A 136 23.82 -15.38 32.92
CA ASP A 136 23.80 -16.37 33.99
C ASP A 136 22.85 -17.53 33.68
N MET A 137 21.66 -17.27 33.15
CA MET A 137 20.73 -18.31 32.64
C MET A 137 21.43 -19.26 31.67
N VAL A 138 22.22 -18.73 30.74
CA VAL A 138 22.94 -19.53 29.74
C VAL A 138 24.18 -20.24 30.32
N LYS A 139 24.56 -20.01 31.59
CA LYS A 139 25.51 -20.87 32.33
C LYS A 139 24.83 -22.07 32.99
N GLU A 140 23.50 -22.05 33.12
CA GLU A 140 22.72 -23.14 33.73
C GLU A 140 22.43 -24.28 32.73
N VAL A 141 22.32 -23.98 31.43
CA VAL A 141 21.99 -24.96 30.38
C VAL A 141 23.12 -25.95 30.09
N ARG A 142 22.75 -27.18 29.72
CA ARG A 142 23.66 -28.30 29.43
C ARG A 142 23.11 -29.19 28.32
N VAL A 143 23.98 -29.83 27.54
CA VAL A 143 23.55 -30.75 26.47
C VAL A 143 22.90 -32.00 27.06
N GLU A 144 23.47 -32.53 28.13
CA GLU A 144 22.93 -33.65 28.89
C GLU A 144 21.69 -33.22 29.70
N PRO A 145 20.56 -33.93 29.63
CA PRO A 145 19.43 -33.74 30.54
C PRO A 145 19.81 -33.98 32.00
N GLN A 146 19.19 -33.25 32.92
CA GLN A 146 19.37 -33.47 34.36
C GLN A 146 18.32 -34.44 34.88
N TYR A 147 18.78 -35.53 35.52
CA TYR A 147 17.94 -36.62 36.04
C TYR A 147 17.68 -36.50 37.55
N GLU A 148 18.25 -35.49 38.20
CA GLU A 148 18.12 -35.26 39.65
C GLU A 148 16.74 -34.66 39.98
N LYS A 149 16.05 -35.27 40.95
CA LYS A 149 14.76 -34.81 41.47
C LYS A 149 14.98 -33.95 42.70
N ASP A 150 14.33 -32.79 42.73
CA ASP A 150 14.35 -31.89 43.89
C ASP A 150 13.19 -32.20 44.85
N PRO A 151 13.34 -31.96 46.16
CA PRO A 151 12.25 -32.12 47.12
C PRO A 151 11.16 -31.06 46.89
N ILE A 152 9.93 -31.53 46.69
CA ILE A 152 8.73 -30.70 46.53
C ILE A 152 8.24 -30.27 47.93
N ALA A 153 7.93 -28.98 48.13
CA ALA A 153 7.42 -28.50 49.42
C ALA A 153 5.91 -28.73 49.57
N ASP A 154 5.41 -28.85 50.81
CA ASP A 154 3.98 -29.07 51.11
C ASP A 154 3.05 -28.02 50.48
N GLY A 155 3.53 -26.78 50.30
CA GLY A 155 2.80 -25.72 49.60
C GLY A 155 2.73 -25.89 48.08
N ASP A 156 3.70 -26.55 47.46
CA ASP A 156 3.69 -26.80 46.01
C ASP A 156 2.69 -27.92 45.64
N PHE A 157 2.43 -28.87 46.54
CA PHE A 157 1.33 -29.82 46.39
C PHE A 157 -0.07 -29.15 46.44
N GLN A 158 -0.16 -27.91 46.93
CA GLN A 158 -1.37 -27.09 46.89
C GLN A 158 -1.37 -26.06 45.74
N TYR A 159 -0.38 -26.09 44.85
CA TYR A 159 -0.30 -25.20 43.69
C TYR A 159 -1.38 -25.54 42.67
N ASP A 160 -2.45 -24.74 42.64
CA ASP A 160 -3.46 -24.78 41.60
C ASP A 160 -3.06 -23.83 40.44
N PRO A 161 -2.58 -24.36 39.29
CA PRO A 161 -2.18 -23.54 38.14
C PRO A 161 -3.34 -22.77 37.49
N LEU A 162 -4.59 -23.07 37.87
CA LEU A 162 -5.79 -22.38 37.39
C LEU A 162 -6.11 -21.12 38.24
N LYS A 163 -5.53 -21.02 39.45
CA LYS A 163 -5.72 -19.90 40.39
C LYS A 163 -4.43 -19.13 40.69
N ALA A 164 -3.28 -19.77 40.58
CA ALA A 164 -1.96 -19.18 40.83
C ALA A 164 -1.39 -18.46 39.59
N LYS A 165 -0.23 -17.82 39.73
CA LYS A 165 0.54 -17.32 38.58
C LYS A 165 1.18 -18.51 37.86
N SER A 166 0.78 -18.75 36.61
CA SER A 166 1.42 -19.69 35.69
C SER A 166 2.63 -19.03 34.99
N ILE A 167 3.43 -19.82 34.26
CA ILE A 167 4.54 -19.27 33.44
C ILE A 167 3.98 -18.62 32.18
N ILE A 168 3.03 -19.29 31.52
CA ILE A 168 2.28 -18.74 30.38
C ILE A 168 0.79 -18.71 30.77
N PRO A 169 0.10 -17.56 30.72
CA PRO A 169 -1.30 -17.43 31.11
C PRO A 169 -2.25 -18.06 30.09
N TRP A 170 -3.53 -18.15 30.45
CA TRP A 170 -4.62 -18.62 29.59
C TRP A 170 -4.75 -17.85 28.27
N HIS A 171 -4.34 -18.43 27.14
CA HIS A 171 -4.35 -17.77 25.83
C HIS A 171 -4.76 -18.72 24.70
N TYR A 172 -5.15 -18.16 23.55
CA TYR A 172 -5.19 -18.88 22.28
C TYR A 172 -3.83 -18.72 21.59
N ASP A 173 -3.38 -19.75 20.89
CA ASP A 173 -2.16 -19.70 20.09
C ASP A 173 -2.24 -18.69 18.94
N SER A 174 -1.08 -18.40 18.35
CA SER A 174 -1.00 -17.60 17.12
C SER A 174 -1.06 -18.46 15.85
N TYR A 175 -0.94 -19.78 15.95
CA TYR A 175 -0.92 -20.72 14.81
C TYR A 175 -1.87 -21.92 15.06
N PRO A 176 -2.35 -22.62 14.02
CA PRO A 176 -3.41 -23.62 14.17
C PRO A 176 -3.00 -24.91 14.90
N TYR A 177 -1.74 -25.34 14.78
CA TYR A 177 -1.21 -26.56 15.40
C TYR A 177 0.18 -26.30 15.99
N ALA A 178 0.50 -26.99 17.09
CA ALA A 178 1.80 -26.94 17.74
C ALA A 178 2.24 -28.35 18.17
N CYS A 179 3.48 -28.74 17.83
CA CYS A 179 4.10 -29.94 18.38
C CYS A 179 5.01 -29.54 19.54
N ILE A 180 4.72 -30.00 20.76
CA ILE A 180 5.49 -29.69 21.97
C ILE A 180 6.40 -30.88 22.30
N VAL A 181 7.71 -30.65 22.32
CA VAL A 181 8.74 -31.65 22.64
C VAL A 181 9.42 -31.28 23.96
N MET A 182 9.24 -32.12 24.97
CA MET A 182 9.98 -32.00 26.23
C MET A 182 11.41 -32.51 26.04
N LEU A 183 12.40 -31.63 26.23
CA LEU A 183 13.83 -31.96 26.13
C LEU A 183 14.48 -32.22 27.51
N SER A 184 13.77 -31.91 28.60
CA SER A 184 14.15 -32.27 29.98
C SER A 184 13.58 -33.62 30.39
N TYR A 185 14.19 -34.27 31.38
CA TYR A 185 13.66 -35.47 32.00
C TYR A 185 12.39 -35.14 32.82
N THR A 186 11.28 -35.86 32.60
CA THR A 186 9.94 -35.49 33.10
C THR A 186 9.40 -36.37 34.23
N ASP A 187 10.15 -37.36 34.69
CA ASP A 187 9.78 -38.20 35.83
C ASP A 187 10.05 -37.45 37.15
N GLY A 188 9.03 -37.33 38.00
CA GLY A 188 9.03 -36.47 39.20
C GLY A 188 8.58 -35.03 38.96
N MET A 189 8.48 -34.57 37.71
CA MET A 189 8.06 -33.20 37.36
C MET A 189 6.55 -32.99 37.64
N LEU A 190 6.23 -32.18 38.65
CA LEU A 190 4.91 -31.55 38.79
C LEU A 190 4.86 -30.29 37.91
N GLY A 191 3.68 -29.93 37.39
CA GLY A 191 3.54 -28.76 36.50
C GLY A 191 4.13 -29.00 35.11
N ARG A 192 4.01 -30.24 34.63
CA ARG A 192 4.38 -30.64 33.27
C ARG A 192 3.24 -30.43 32.28
N GLU A 193 2.01 -30.28 32.77
CA GLU A 193 0.79 -30.33 31.97
C GLU A 193 0.37 -28.99 31.36
N THR A 194 -0.04 -29.07 30.09
CA THR A 194 -0.87 -28.08 29.41
C THR A 194 -2.32 -28.23 29.88
N TYR A 195 -2.92 -27.15 30.37
CA TYR A 195 -4.33 -27.12 30.77
C TYR A 195 -5.16 -26.46 29.69
N ILE A 196 -6.32 -27.05 29.33
CA ILE A 196 -7.19 -26.49 28.29
C ILE A 196 -8.67 -26.50 28.70
N LYS A 197 -9.38 -25.44 28.29
CA LYS A 197 -10.81 -25.23 28.52
C LYS A 197 -11.66 -25.90 27.43
N ARG A 198 -12.67 -26.67 27.83
CA ARG A 198 -13.69 -27.30 26.98
C ARG A 198 -14.71 -26.29 26.45
N GLY A 199 -15.47 -26.68 25.42
CA GLY A 199 -16.57 -25.87 24.87
C GLY A 199 -17.65 -25.57 25.91
N ASP A 200 -18.05 -26.56 26.71
CA ASP A 200 -18.95 -26.48 27.88
C ASP A 200 -18.44 -25.58 29.05
N HIS A 201 -17.26 -24.98 28.88
CA HIS A 201 -16.54 -24.12 29.82
C HIS A 201 -15.94 -24.80 31.06
N THR A 202 -16.05 -26.12 31.19
CA THR A 202 -15.27 -26.88 32.16
C THR A 202 -13.79 -26.91 31.78
N ILE A 203 -12.93 -27.32 32.72
CA ILE A 203 -11.48 -27.41 32.53
C ILE A 203 -11.09 -28.87 32.65
N GLU A 204 -10.53 -29.44 31.59
CA GLU A 204 -10.04 -30.81 31.57
C GLU A 204 -8.51 -30.84 31.46
N LYS A 205 -7.94 -31.96 31.91
CA LYS A 205 -6.52 -32.27 31.76
C LYS A 205 -6.30 -32.93 30.39
N VAL A 206 -5.84 -32.12 29.42
CA VAL A 206 -5.54 -32.42 27.99
C VAL A 206 -6.76 -32.51 27.05
N GLU A 207 -6.80 -31.87 25.86
CA GLU A 207 -6.13 -30.67 25.30
C GLU A 207 -7.01 -30.13 24.12
N GLY A 208 -7.46 -28.86 24.14
CA GLY A 208 -8.30 -28.17 23.13
C GLY A 208 -7.69 -26.83 22.60
N PRO A 209 -8.43 -25.70 22.44
CA PRO A 209 -7.93 -24.51 21.72
C PRO A 209 -7.39 -23.33 22.56
N LYS A 210 -7.69 -23.23 23.86
CA LYS A 210 -7.24 -22.14 24.74
C LYS A 210 -6.44 -22.69 25.91
N HIS A 211 -5.13 -22.51 25.91
CA HIS A 211 -4.19 -23.25 26.75
C HIS A 211 -3.44 -22.42 27.80
N LEU A 212 -2.84 -23.11 28.77
CA LEU A 212 -2.01 -22.55 29.85
C LEU A 212 -0.83 -23.49 30.17
N ALA A 213 0.36 -22.94 30.41
CA ALA A 213 1.56 -23.69 30.81
C ALA A 213 1.95 -23.40 32.26
N SER A 214 1.97 -24.46 33.08
CA SER A 214 2.26 -24.43 34.52
C SER A 214 3.76 -24.34 34.83
N ARG A 215 4.11 -23.91 36.05
CA ARG A 215 5.50 -23.90 36.56
C ARG A 215 5.94 -25.32 36.93
N ALA A 216 7.13 -25.73 36.51
CA ALA A 216 7.68 -27.02 36.94
C ALA A 216 8.24 -26.97 38.36
N VAL A 217 7.98 -28.04 39.13
CA VAL A 217 8.51 -28.28 40.48
C VAL A 217 8.92 -29.75 40.60
N GLY A 218 9.93 -30.05 41.43
CA GLY A 218 10.46 -31.40 41.64
C GLY A 218 11.60 -31.81 40.70
N VAL A 219 12.05 -30.92 39.81
CA VAL A 219 13.13 -31.13 38.84
C VAL A 219 13.94 -29.85 38.63
N LYS A 220 15.24 -30.00 38.31
CA LYS A 220 16.19 -28.89 38.16
C LYS A 220 16.07 -28.09 36.87
N GLU A 221 15.43 -28.65 35.84
CA GLU A 221 15.22 -27.98 34.55
C GLU A 221 13.84 -28.34 33.96
N ARG A 222 13.29 -27.40 33.19
CA ARG A 222 12.11 -27.59 32.35
C ARG A 222 12.35 -26.93 31.00
N ILE A 223 12.77 -27.73 30.02
CA ILE A 223 13.03 -27.31 28.66
C ILE A 223 11.96 -27.91 27.76
N ALA A 224 11.11 -27.05 27.19
CA ALA A 224 10.06 -27.43 26.27
C ALA A 224 10.28 -26.70 24.94
N SER A 225 10.51 -27.45 23.86
CA SER A 225 10.53 -26.92 22.50
C SER A 225 9.15 -27.01 21.87
N VAL A 226 8.82 -26.08 20.98
CA VAL A 226 7.58 -26.03 20.22
C VAL A 226 7.91 -25.73 18.77
N THR A 227 7.29 -26.45 17.84
CA THR A 227 7.25 -26.08 16.42
C THR A 227 5.80 -25.91 15.99
N SER A 228 5.53 -24.82 15.25
CA SER A 228 4.17 -24.47 14.80
C SER A 228 3.91 -24.95 13.36
N PHE A 229 2.71 -25.47 13.11
CA PHE A 229 2.29 -26.04 11.84
C PHE A 229 0.94 -25.49 11.38
N ARG A 230 0.70 -25.51 10.06
CA ARG A 230 -0.65 -25.43 9.46
C ARG A 230 -1.05 -26.75 8.81
N ALA A 231 -2.34 -26.92 8.55
CA ALA A 231 -2.81 -27.95 7.63
C ALA A 231 -2.35 -27.64 6.19
N ASN A 232 -2.05 -28.67 5.43
CA ASN A 232 -1.74 -28.63 4.01
C ASN A 232 -2.82 -29.35 3.19
N ILE A 233 -4.05 -28.88 3.38
CA ILE A 233 -5.27 -29.36 2.72
C ILE A 233 -5.82 -28.18 1.90
N PRO A 234 -5.97 -28.31 0.56
CA PRO A 234 -6.51 -27.23 -0.26
C PRO A 234 -7.88 -26.74 0.20
N GLY A 235 -8.09 -25.43 0.15
CA GLY A 235 -9.32 -24.76 0.61
C GLY A 235 -9.49 -24.63 2.14
N VAL A 236 -8.62 -25.23 2.96
CA VAL A 236 -8.67 -25.06 4.43
C VAL A 236 -8.03 -23.72 4.80
N TYR A 237 -8.86 -22.76 5.22
CA TYR A 237 -8.44 -21.39 5.49
C TYR A 237 -7.45 -21.30 6.68
N ASP A 238 -6.24 -20.79 6.44
CA ASP A 238 -5.26 -20.54 7.51
C ASP A 238 -5.61 -19.31 8.36
N VAL A 239 -5.96 -19.58 9.62
CA VAL A 239 -6.38 -18.61 10.63
C VAL A 239 -5.24 -17.96 11.42
N SER A 240 -3.96 -18.18 11.06
CA SER A 240 -2.79 -17.66 11.78
C SER A 240 -2.77 -16.15 12.05
N TYR A 241 -2.04 -15.77 13.11
CA TYR A 241 -1.74 -14.41 13.59
C TYR A 241 -0.24 -14.32 13.98
N THR A 242 0.24 -13.13 14.37
CA THR A 242 1.57 -12.96 15.03
C THR A 242 1.47 -12.33 16.42
N THR A 243 0.26 -12.20 16.97
CA THR A 243 -0.02 -11.35 18.14
C THR A 243 0.70 -11.78 19.42
N ASN A 244 0.85 -13.08 19.69
CA ASN A 244 1.58 -13.53 20.89
C ASN A 244 3.10 -13.47 20.70
N THR A 245 3.57 -13.44 19.45
CA THR A 245 4.97 -13.65 19.08
C THR A 245 5.71 -12.32 18.86
N ARG A 246 5.06 -11.28 18.31
CA ARG A 246 5.64 -9.93 18.12
C ARG A 246 6.50 -9.41 19.30
N PRO A 247 6.06 -9.48 20.59
CA PRO A 247 6.82 -8.85 21.68
C PRO A 247 8.15 -9.51 22.07
N TRP A 248 8.44 -10.70 21.53
CA TRP A 248 9.57 -11.54 21.94
C TRP A 248 10.51 -11.89 20.78
N THR A 249 10.37 -11.16 19.66
CA THR A 249 10.92 -11.56 18.36
C THR A 249 11.52 -10.34 17.65
N ASP A 250 12.60 -10.51 16.88
CA ASP A 250 12.95 -9.51 15.88
C ASP A 250 11.86 -9.43 14.80
N LEU A 251 11.20 -8.28 14.75
CA LEU A 251 10.13 -8.01 13.80
C LEU A 251 10.62 -7.96 12.35
N LYS A 252 11.89 -7.62 12.07
CA LYS A 252 12.40 -7.60 10.69
C LYS A 252 12.41 -9.01 10.09
N THR A 253 13.03 -9.96 10.80
CA THR A 253 13.09 -11.38 10.42
C THR A 253 11.69 -11.97 10.37
N MET A 254 10.88 -11.78 11.43
CA MET A 254 9.55 -12.36 11.49
C MET A 254 8.60 -11.82 10.42
N TYR A 255 8.62 -10.52 10.09
CA TYR A 255 7.73 -9.97 9.06
C TYR A 255 8.14 -10.40 7.64
N LYS A 256 9.43 -10.57 7.37
CA LYS A 256 9.93 -11.14 6.11
C LYS A 256 9.43 -12.58 5.93
N GLU A 257 9.57 -13.42 6.96
CA GLU A 257 9.15 -14.82 6.92
C GLU A 257 7.63 -14.98 6.90
N TRP A 258 6.90 -14.24 7.75
CA TRP A 258 5.43 -14.17 7.77
C TRP A 258 4.86 -13.79 6.41
N ALA A 259 5.41 -12.75 5.77
CA ALA A 259 4.93 -12.32 4.46
C ALA A 259 5.22 -13.38 3.38
N ASN A 260 6.42 -13.96 3.36
CA ASN A 260 6.78 -15.02 2.43
C ASN A 260 5.88 -16.26 2.59
N TYR A 261 5.69 -16.75 3.82
CA TYR A 261 4.80 -17.87 4.16
C TYR A 261 3.37 -17.65 3.65
N ARG A 262 2.78 -16.50 3.97
CA ARG A 262 1.39 -16.17 3.63
C ARG A 262 1.20 -15.94 2.13
N LEU A 263 2.15 -15.31 1.44
CA LEU A 263 2.13 -15.14 -0.02
C LEU A 263 2.33 -16.48 -0.75
N THR A 264 3.23 -17.34 -0.28
CA THR A 264 3.40 -18.70 -0.85
C THR A 264 2.15 -19.55 -0.66
N PHE A 265 1.48 -19.48 0.49
CA PHE A 265 0.18 -20.14 0.68
C PHE A 265 -0.87 -19.62 -0.31
N LEU A 266 -1.05 -18.29 -0.40
CA LEU A 266 -2.02 -17.68 -1.30
C LEU A 266 -1.77 -18.08 -2.77
N ALA A 267 -0.52 -18.02 -3.22
CA ALA A 267 -0.12 -18.37 -4.60
C ALA A 267 -0.42 -19.83 -4.96
N ASN A 268 -0.34 -20.76 -4.00
CA ASN A 268 -0.67 -22.18 -4.20
C ASN A 268 -2.19 -22.44 -4.19
N GLU A 269 -2.98 -21.55 -3.59
CA GLU A 269 -4.42 -21.73 -3.33
C GLU A 269 -5.32 -20.85 -4.22
N LEU A 270 -4.77 -20.14 -5.21
CA LEU A 270 -5.48 -19.20 -6.10
C LEU A 270 -6.69 -19.82 -6.82
N GLU A 271 -6.64 -21.13 -7.12
CA GLU A 271 -7.74 -21.86 -7.77
C GLU A 271 -8.77 -22.45 -6.77
N ALA A 272 -8.42 -22.52 -5.48
CA ALA A 272 -9.19 -23.24 -4.45
C ALA A 272 -9.91 -22.30 -3.44
N ILE A 273 -9.36 -21.12 -3.18
CA ILE A 273 -9.93 -20.15 -2.24
C ILE A 273 -10.77 -19.12 -3.01
N PHE A 274 -12.08 -19.05 -2.69
CA PHE A 274 -12.99 -18.02 -3.22
C PHE A 274 -12.43 -16.61 -3.06
N ALA A 275 -12.65 -15.78 -4.09
CA ALA A 275 -12.29 -14.38 -4.18
C ALA A 275 -12.32 -13.62 -2.83
N ASP A 276 -13.49 -13.46 -2.20
CA ASP A 276 -13.64 -12.69 -0.95
C ASP A 276 -12.76 -13.18 0.21
N ASN A 277 -12.46 -14.48 0.25
CA ASN A 277 -11.55 -15.06 1.24
C ASN A 277 -10.09 -14.68 0.96
N GLN A 278 -9.69 -14.47 -0.30
CA GLN A 278 -8.35 -13.99 -0.68
C GLN A 278 -8.12 -12.56 -0.16
N ILE A 279 -9.06 -11.63 -0.39
CA ILE A 279 -8.98 -10.27 0.17
C ILE A 279 -8.90 -10.30 1.70
N ASN A 280 -9.82 -11.01 2.37
CA ASN A 280 -9.82 -11.12 3.83
C ASN A 280 -8.51 -11.75 4.38
N TYR A 281 -7.94 -12.72 3.67
CA TYR A 281 -6.67 -13.36 4.00
C TYR A 281 -5.49 -12.38 3.91
N MET A 282 -5.44 -11.56 2.87
CA MET A 282 -4.36 -10.58 2.67
C MET A 282 -4.50 -9.37 3.60
N GLN A 283 -5.72 -8.85 3.81
CA GLN A 283 -5.98 -7.78 4.77
C GLN A 283 -5.47 -8.17 6.17
N ARG A 284 -5.82 -9.39 6.64
CA ARG A 284 -5.32 -9.94 7.90
C ARG A 284 -3.80 -10.03 7.91
N THR A 285 -3.19 -10.47 6.81
CA THR A 285 -1.73 -10.65 6.72
C THR A 285 -0.99 -9.32 6.86
N ARG A 286 -1.37 -8.30 6.08
CA ARG A 286 -0.85 -6.93 6.20
C ARG A 286 -1.01 -6.41 7.63
N ARG A 287 -2.18 -6.58 8.23
CA ARG A 287 -2.48 -6.06 9.58
C ARG A 287 -1.67 -6.69 10.69
N GLN A 288 -1.12 -7.89 10.51
CA GLN A 288 -0.17 -8.48 11.47
C GLN A 288 1.24 -7.83 11.42
N MET A 289 1.53 -6.97 10.43
CA MET A 289 2.82 -6.30 10.22
C MET A 289 2.78 -4.85 10.75
N ILE A 290 2.64 -4.69 12.07
CA ILE A 290 2.59 -3.38 12.75
C ILE A 290 3.94 -2.65 12.67
N PRO A 291 3.99 -1.34 12.33
CA PRO A 291 5.25 -0.58 12.19
C PRO A 291 6.19 -0.69 13.40
N TYR A 292 7.47 -0.92 13.15
CA TYR A 292 8.48 -1.25 14.16
C TYR A 292 8.53 -0.25 15.33
N ASP A 293 8.58 1.05 15.03
CA ASP A 293 8.65 2.11 16.05
C ASP A 293 7.36 2.24 16.86
N PHE A 294 6.21 1.92 16.26
CA PHE A 294 4.93 1.93 16.96
C PHE A 294 4.79 0.72 17.90
N HIS A 295 5.21 -0.47 17.45
CA HIS A 295 5.28 -1.64 18.33
C HIS A 295 6.25 -1.40 19.49
N ARG A 296 7.47 -0.93 19.20
CA ARG A 296 8.48 -0.59 20.23
C ARG A 296 7.94 0.44 21.22
N GLY A 297 7.45 1.58 20.74
CA GLY A 297 6.87 2.62 21.59
C GLY A 297 5.69 2.12 22.44
N SER A 298 4.85 1.22 21.91
CA SER A 298 3.79 0.57 22.68
C SER A 298 4.33 -0.36 23.77
N LEU A 299 5.43 -1.07 23.54
CA LEU A 299 6.07 -1.88 24.58
C LEU A 299 6.80 -1.03 25.62
N ASP A 300 7.46 0.04 25.21
CA ASP A 300 8.17 0.97 26.12
C ASP A 300 7.17 1.72 27.02
N GLN A 301 6.03 2.17 26.47
CA GLN A 301 5.01 2.93 27.20
C GLN A 301 4.16 2.05 28.13
N TYR A 302 3.74 0.85 27.68
CA TYR A 302 2.79 0.03 28.43
C TYR A 302 3.44 -1.20 29.09
N GLY A 303 4.53 -1.73 28.55
CA GLY A 303 5.19 -2.96 28.99
C GLY A 303 4.48 -4.24 28.52
N VAL A 304 5.26 -5.28 28.21
CA VAL A 304 4.75 -6.53 27.61
C VAL A 304 3.65 -7.20 28.46
N ARG A 305 3.66 -7.05 29.78
CA ARG A 305 2.57 -7.55 30.65
C ARG A 305 1.21 -6.90 30.34
N ASN A 306 1.18 -5.60 30.10
CA ASN A 306 -0.04 -4.87 29.75
C ASN A 306 -0.45 -5.09 28.29
N TYR A 307 0.51 -5.35 27.40
CA TYR A 307 0.25 -5.82 26.05
C TYR A 307 -0.45 -7.20 26.07
N THR A 308 0.09 -8.19 26.79
CA THR A 308 -0.50 -9.52 26.86
C THR A 308 -1.89 -9.50 27.50
N ALA A 309 -2.07 -8.71 28.57
CA ALA A 309 -3.36 -8.55 29.26
C ALA A 309 -4.32 -7.54 28.61
N ALA A 310 -4.08 -7.11 27.35
CA ALA A 310 -4.94 -6.13 26.68
C ALA A 310 -6.42 -6.58 26.56
N PRO A 311 -6.75 -7.86 26.22
CA PRO A 311 -8.14 -8.31 26.18
C PRO A 311 -8.84 -8.21 27.55
N GLU A 312 -8.19 -8.65 28.63
CA GLU A 312 -8.74 -8.62 29.99
C GLU A 312 -8.86 -7.21 30.55
N ILE A 313 -8.06 -6.27 30.05
CA ILE A 313 -8.14 -4.84 30.38
C ILE A 313 -9.28 -4.18 29.59
N TRP A 314 -9.45 -4.51 28.31
CA TRP A 314 -10.57 -4.02 27.51
C TRP A 314 -11.93 -4.48 28.07
N GLU A 315 -12.03 -5.75 28.46
CA GLU A 315 -13.21 -6.30 29.15
C GLU A 315 -13.56 -5.57 30.45
N LYS A 316 -12.56 -5.06 31.18
CA LYS A 316 -12.79 -4.23 32.39
C LYS A 316 -13.23 -2.81 32.04
N ILE A 317 -12.72 -2.25 30.95
CA ILE A 317 -13.11 -0.91 30.46
C ILE A 317 -14.58 -0.91 30.02
N LYS A 318 -15.02 -1.91 29.25
CA LYS A 318 -16.43 -2.05 28.81
C LYS A 318 -17.44 -2.17 29.96
N ARG A 319 -17.01 -2.73 31.10
CA ARG A 319 -17.86 -2.91 32.30
C ARG A 319 -17.89 -1.68 33.22
N HIS A 320 -17.21 -0.59 32.86
CA HIS A 320 -17.28 0.67 33.60
C HIS A 320 -18.63 1.36 33.35
N PRO A 321 -19.36 1.86 34.37
CA PRO A 321 -20.66 2.53 34.17
C PRO A 321 -20.62 3.64 33.10
N ASP A 322 -19.67 4.57 33.21
CA ASP A 322 -19.46 5.66 32.25
C ASP A 322 -18.81 5.24 30.91
N PHE A 323 -18.75 3.95 30.55
CA PHE A 323 -18.08 3.47 29.33
C PHE A 323 -18.59 4.18 28.06
N GLY A 324 -19.90 4.28 27.87
CA GLY A 324 -20.47 4.98 26.70
C GLY A 324 -20.12 6.47 26.63
N GLN A 325 -20.07 7.15 27.78
CA GLN A 325 -19.66 8.56 27.85
C GLN A 325 -18.17 8.73 27.54
N LYS A 326 -17.32 7.84 28.07
CA LYS A 326 -15.88 7.86 27.82
C LYS A 326 -15.54 7.47 26.38
N LEU A 327 -16.29 6.55 25.79
CA LEU A 327 -16.17 6.18 24.37
C LEU A 327 -16.51 7.34 23.44
N ALA A 328 -17.55 8.12 23.75
CA ALA A 328 -17.92 9.33 22.98
C ALA A 328 -16.89 10.48 23.07
N VAL A 329 -15.96 10.44 24.03
CA VAL A 329 -14.84 11.39 24.18
C VAL A 329 -13.56 10.90 23.49
N ILE A 330 -13.54 9.65 23.02
CA ILE A 330 -12.44 9.10 22.22
C ILE A 330 -12.65 9.51 20.75
N ASP A 331 -12.11 10.68 20.39
CA ASP A 331 -12.06 11.21 19.03
C ASP A 331 -11.18 10.31 18.11
N PRO A 332 -11.75 9.63 17.09
CA PRO A 332 -10.98 8.77 16.20
C PRO A 332 -10.05 9.53 15.25
N ASP A 333 -10.37 10.79 14.92
CA ASP A 333 -9.81 11.50 13.77
C ASP A 333 -8.66 12.43 14.12
N ALA A 334 -8.69 13.08 15.29
CA ALA A 334 -7.64 13.99 15.71
C ALA A 334 -6.31 13.29 16.08
N SER A 335 -6.34 12.01 16.48
CA SER A 335 -5.17 11.38 17.12
C SER A 335 -4.72 10.01 16.57
N TRP A 336 -5.61 9.18 15.99
CA TRP A 336 -5.30 7.76 15.74
C TRP A 336 -5.08 7.40 14.27
N LYS A 337 -4.00 7.95 13.68
CA LYS A 337 -3.55 7.67 12.30
C LYS A 337 -3.66 6.19 11.88
N TYR A 338 -3.26 5.26 12.75
CA TYR A 338 -3.22 3.82 12.46
C TYR A 338 -4.54 3.07 12.70
N ALA A 339 -5.44 3.57 13.56
CA ALA A 339 -6.73 2.92 13.81
C ALA A 339 -7.74 3.15 12.68
N ARG A 340 -7.56 4.21 11.87
CA ARG A 340 -8.48 4.53 10.77
C ARG A 340 -8.54 3.48 9.66
N GLU A 341 -7.49 2.67 9.50
CA GLU A 341 -7.49 1.52 8.57
C GLU A 341 -8.49 0.41 8.96
N TYR A 342 -9.05 0.46 10.18
CA TYR A 342 -9.97 -0.52 10.74
C TYR A 342 -11.44 -0.03 10.77
N ILE A 343 -11.74 1.19 10.30
CA ILE A 343 -13.12 1.73 10.28
C ILE A 343 -14.03 0.91 9.37
N GLY A 344 -13.53 0.49 8.20
CA GLY A 344 -14.24 -0.43 7.31
C GLY A 344 -14.47 -1.81 7.94
N ASP A 345 -13.48 -2.33 8.66
CA ASP A 345 -13.60 -3.63 9.35
C ASP A 345 -14.62 -3.58 10.48
N LEU A 346 -14.67 -2.48 11.23
CA LEU A 346 -15.63 -2.28 12.31
C LEU A 346 -17.06 -2.26 11.75
N ALA A 347 -17.30 -1.52 10.66
CA ALA A 347 -18.60 -1.47 10.00
C ALA A 347 -19.01 -2.84 9.44
N TYR A 348 -18.10 -3.55 8.76
CA TYR A 348 -18.32 -4.91 8.27
C TYR A 348 -18.62 -5.89 9.42
N SER A 349 -17.85 -5.82 10.50
CA SER A 349 -17.99 -6.71 11.65
C SER A 349 -19.27 -6.43 12.43
N GLN A 350 -19.64 -5.16 12.60
CA GLN A 350 -20.94 -4.77 13.16
C GLN A 350 -22.09 -5.32 12.31
N ALA A 351 -22.05 -5.17 10.99
CA ALA A 351 -23.06 -5.72 10.09
C ALA A 351 -23.14 -7.25 10.17
N THR A 352 -22.00 -7.94 10.13
CA THR A 352 -21.93 -9.42 10.21
C THR A 352 -22.53 -9.94 11.52
N LEU A 353 -22.13 -9.37 12.66
CA LEU A 353 -22.66 -9.77 13.97
C LEU A 353 -24.14 -9.41 14.14
N ALA A 354 -24.62 -8.31 13.54
CA ALA A 354 -26.03 -7.91 13.58
C ALA A 354 -26.96 -8.86 12.80
N HIS A 355 -26.43 -9.59 11.80
CA HIS A 355 -27.15 -10.69 11.14
C HIS A 355 -27.12 -12.01 11.94
N GLY A 356 -26.49 -12.02 13.13
CA GLY A 356 -26.40 -13.19 14.01
C GLY A 356 -25.22 -14.12 13.70
N GLU A 357 -24.33 -13.76 12.78
CA GLU A 357 -23.17 -14.57 12.43
C GLU A 357 -22.06 -14.56 13.51
N THR A 358 -21.11 -15.49 13.40
CA THR A 358 -19.99 -15.64 14.35
C THR A 358 -18.67 -15.30 13.69
N LEU A 359 -18.10 -14.14 14.01
CA LEU A 359 -16.78 -13.74 13.53
C LEU A 359 -15.67 -14.57 14.19
N GLN A 360 -14.60 -14.83 13.45
CA GLN A 360 -13.36 -15.38 14.02
C GLN A 360 -12.38 -14.26 14.39
N GLY A 361 -11.55 -14.50 15.40
CA GLY A 361 -10.56 -13.56 15.89
C GLY A 361 -9.43 -14.24 16.67
N GLN A 362 -8.38 -13.48 16.98
CA GLN A 362 -7.22 -13.93 17.74
C GLN A 362 -7.59 -14.40 19.16
N VAL A 363 -8.65 -13.82 19.74
CA VAL A 363 -9.21 -14.20 21.06
C VAL A 363 -10.32 -15.26 20.95
N GLY A 364 -10.38 -16.00 19.84
CA GLY A 364 -11.41 -17.01 19.57
C GLY A 364 -12.63 -16.46 18.82
N PRO A 365 -13.78 -17.16 18.85
CA PRO A 365 -14.99 -16.72 18.18
C PRO A 365 -15.63 -15.53 18.90
N VAL A 366 -16.19 -14.61 18.12
CA VAL A 366 -16.97 -13.45 18.60
C VAL A 366 -18.41 -13.63 18.09
N LYS A 367 -19.36 -13.64 19.04
CA LYS A 367 -20.81 -13.64 18.79
C LYS A 367 -21.37 -12.30 19.29
N TRP A 368 -22.50 -11.84 18.76
CA TRP A 368 -23.17 -10.65 19.29
C TRP A 368 -23.65 -10.94 20.73
N ILE A 369 -23.41 -9.98 21.63
CA ILE A 369 -23.81 -10.01 23.05
C ILE A 369 -24.32 -8.60 23.34
N ASP A 370 -25.51 -8.48 23.96
CA ASP A 370 -26.27 -7.23 24.07
C ASP A 370 -25.42 -6.02 24.53
N GLY A 371 -25.08 -5.16 23.56
CA GLY A 371 -24.17 -4.05 23.73
C GLY A 371 -23.63 -3.54 22.38
N HIS A 372 -22.83 -2.49 22.40
CA HIS A 372 -22.19 -1.96 21.20
C HIS A 372 -20.89 -2.73 20.90
N TYR A 373 -20.74 -3.27 19.69
CA TYR A 373 -19.45 -3.75 19.20
C TYR A 373 -18.59 -2.55 18.79
N THR A 374 -17.43 -2.35 19.43
CA THR A 374 -16.62 -1.12 19.30
C THR A 374 -15.29 -1.34 18.59
N MET A 375 -14.61 -0.25 18.20
CA MET A 375 -13.27 -0.32 17.60
C MET A 375 -12.26 -1.06 18.50
N GLY A 376 -12.37 -0.95 19.83
CA GLY A 376 -11.48 -1.67 20.74
C GLY A 376 -11.72 -3.19 20.72
N ASP A 377 -12.97 -3.62 20.50
CA ASP A 377 -13.30 -5.04 20.32
C ASP A 377 -12.80 -5.56 18.97
N GLU A 378 -12.89 -4.73 17.92
CA GLU A 378 -12.42 -5.06 16.58
C GLU A 378 -10.88 -5.18 16.52
N LEU A 379 -10.16 -4.25 17.17
CA LEU A 379 -8.71 -4.35 17.33
C LEU A 379 -8.32 -5.60 18.12
N ILE A 380 -9.00 -5.93 19.22
CA ILE A 380 -8.72 -7.17 19.97
C ILE A 380 -9.05 -8.42 19.14
N ARG A 381 -10.13 -8.41 18.35
CA ARG A 381 -10.48 -9.50 17.41
C ARG A 381 -9.39 -9.71 16.37
N GLN A 382 -8.87 -8.65 15.74
CA GLN A 382 -7.76 -8.75 14.78
C GLN A 382 -6.37 -8.89 15.42
N GLY A 383 -6.28 -9.01 16.76
CA GLY A 383 -5.03 -9.26 17.46
C GLY A 383 -4.11 -8.04 17.55
N GLN A 384 -4.67 -6.83 17.55
CA GLN A 384 -3.96 -5.54 17.52
C GLN A 384 -3.81 -4.96 18.93
N ARG A 385 -3.06 -5.66 19.78
CA ARG A 385 -2.93 -5.31 21.20
C ARG A 385 -2.11 -4.02 21.41
N GLU A 386 -1.28 -3.62 20.44
CA GLU A 386 -0.62 -2.31 20.38
C GLU A 386 -1.65 -1.18 20.29
N LEU A 387 -2.47 -1.20 19.23
CA LEU A 387 -3.49 -0.20 18.95
C LEU A 387 -4.58 -0.18 20.04
N SER A 388 -4.99 -1.36 20.54
CA SER A 388 -5.91 -1.48 21.68
C SER A 388 -5.33 -0.91 22.98
N SER A 389 -4.00 -0.98 23.17
CA SER A 389 -3.37 -0.37 24.35
C SER A 389 -3.29 1.16 24.26
N ALA A 390 -3.15 1.71 23.05
CA ALA A 390 -3.30 3.14 22.78
C ALA A 390 -4.74 3.67 23.02
N MET A 391 -5.76 2.80 23.06
CA MET A 391 -7.14 3.19 23.40
C MET A 391 -7.37 3.52 24.88
N ARG A 392 -6.38 3.31 25.75
CA ARG A 392 -6.55 3.50 27.20
C ARG A 392 -6.47 5.00 27.53
N PRO A 393 -7.50 5.59 28.19
CA PRO A 393 -7.40 6.95 28.68
C PRO A 393 -6.17 7.12 29.59
N ASN A 394 -5.40 8.18 29.38
CA ASN A 394 -4.15 8.42 30.13
C ASN A 394 -4.41 8.42 31.65
N GLN A 395 -3.98 7.37 32.34
CA GLN A 395 -4.08 7.24 33.80
C GLN A 395 -3.05 8.13 34.50
N GLY A 396 -3.31 9.44 34.48
CA GLY A 396 -2.69 10.42 35.36
C GLY A 396 -1.19 10.64 35.13
N ALA A 397 -0.86 11.70 34.37
CA ALA A 397 0.44 12.33 34.48
C ALA A 397 0.63 12.90 35.90
N ARG A 398 1.16 12.11 36.84
CA ARG A 398 1.78 12.64 38.07
C ARG A 398 3.11 13.24 37.66
N GLY A 399 3.07 14.55 37.42
CA GLY A 399 4.03 15.24 36.56
C GLY A 399 5.44 15.37 37.10
N ALA A 400 6.37 15.56 36.17
CA ALA A 400 7.72 16.06 36.41
C ALA A 400 8.10 17.03 35.28
N GLN A 401 7.40 18.16 35.19
CA GLN A 401 7.87 19.30 34.40
C GLN A 401 9.18 19.80 35.03
N ARG A 402 10.31 19.40 34.46
CA ARG A 402 11.64 19.88 34.87
C ARG A 402 12.10 20.99 33.94
N ASP A 403 11.62 22.19 34.23
CA ASP A 403 12.30 23.41 33.80
C ASP A 403 13.69 23.49 34.44
N ASN A 404 14.71 23.82 33.64
CA ASN A 404 16.09 23.92 34.07
C ASN A 404 16.39 25.32 34.64
N SER A 405 16.18 25.54 35.95
CA SER A 405 16.74 26.72 36.63
C SER A 405 16.97 26.56 38.14
N THR A 406 18.15 27.00 38.60
CA THR A 406 18.47 27.51 39.95
C THR A 406 18.19 26.66 41.22
N VAL A 407 19.20 25.85 41.60
CA VAL A 407 20.11 26.10 42.77
C VAL A 407 19.55 26.25 44.21
N LYS A 408 20.26 25.58 45.16
CA LYS A 408 20.40 25.75 46.64
C LYS A 408 19.52 24.94 47.63
N LYS A 409 20.22 23.98 48.28
CA LYS A 409 20.37 23.74 49.74
C LYS A 409 19.15 23.79 50.70
N ALA A 410 19.08 22.72 51.50
CA ALA A 410 18.71 22.67 52.93
C ALA A 410 17.21 22.89 53.28
N SER A 411 16.64 22.39 54.38
CA SER A 411 16.97 21.31 55.36
C SER A 411 15.81 21.20 56.38
N VAL A 412 15.84 20.24 57.34
CA VAL A 412 15.03 20.22 58.60
C VAL A 412 13.52 19.96 58.40
N THR A 413 12.81 19.06 59.11
CA THR A 413 13.14 17.99 60.09
C THR A 413 12.03 16.91 60.12
N LEU A 414 12.33 15.72 60.66
CA LEU A 414 11.33 14.75 61.15
C LEU A 414 10.75 15.20 62.52
N PRO A 415 9.63 14.60 62.97
CA PRO A 415 9.73 13.48 63.92
C PRO A 415 8.96 12.23 63.42
N HIS A 416 9.45 10.99 63.56
CA HIS A 416 9.72 10.20 64.79
C HIS A 416 8.47 10.10 65.69
N THR A 417 7.81 8.96 65.78
CA THR A 417 8.24 7.76 66.53
C THR A 417 7.89 6.45 65.78
N ASP A 418 8.68 5.37 65.74
CA ASP A 418 9.41 4.57 66.75
C ASP A 418 8.52 3.42 67.33
N VAL A 419 8.97 2.17 67.60
CA VAL A 419 10.32 1.55 67.47
C VAL A 419 10.26 0.00 67.44
N HIS A 420 11.44 -0.62 67.21
CA HIS A 420 11.91 -2.02 67.43
C HIS A 420 12.35 -2.72 66.11
N GLU A 421 13.65 -2.96 65.84
CA GLU A 421 14.67 -3.82 66.53
C GLU A 421 14.43 -5.32 66.25
N TYR A 422 15.40 -6.23 66.06
CA TYR A 422 16.89 -6.19 66.01
C TYR A 422 17.41 -7.54 65.41
N ASN A 423 18.68 -7.84 65.05
CA ASN A 423 19.97 -7.16 64.77
C ASN A 423 20.80 -8.18 63.88
N SER A 424 22.13 -8.28 63.68
CA SER A 424 23.39 -7.57 64.00
C SER A 424 24.55 -8.16 63.13
N VAL A 425 25.78 -7.62 63.30
CA VAL A 425 27.11 -8.23 63.00
C VAL A 425 27.74 -8.01 61.61
N LEU A 426 28.91 -7.35 61.62
CA LEU A 426 29.91 -7.20 60.54
C LEU A 426 31.07 -8.21 60.75
N PRO A 427 32.03 -8.36 59.80
CA PRO A 427 33.23 -7.52 59.93
C PRO A 427 33.86 -7.02 58.61
N GLU A 428 34.74 -6.03 58.76
CA GLU A 428 35.67 -5.48 57.76
C GLU A 428 36.89 -6.42 57.56
N PRO A 429 37.78 -6.23 56.55
CA PRO A 429 38.88 -5.26 56.74
C PRO A 429 39.38 -4.54 55.45
N SER A 430 40.51 -3.84 55.59
CA SER A 430 40.98 -2.73 54.77
C SER A 430 42.09 -3.04 53.73
N ALA A 431 42.39 -2.03 52.91
CA ALA A 431 43.36 -2.02 51.79
C ALA A 431 44.84 -2.07 52.19
N GLN A 432 45.73 -2.33 51.20
CA GLN A 432 46.98 -1.57 51.01
C GLN A 432 47.68 -1.80 49.64
N SER A 433 48.26 -0.72 49.08
CA SER A 433 49.41 -0.62 48.12
C SER A 433 49.49 -1.49 46.85
N GLY A 434 50.00 -1.00 45.71
CA GLY A 434 50.57 0.32 45.37
C GLY A 434 51.61 0.24 44.22
N SER A 435 52.08 1.41 43.72
CA SER A 435 52.99 1.57 42.54
C SER A 435 52.38 1.19 41.18
N ARG A 436 52.42 2.04 40.14
CA ARG A 436 53.57 2.43 39.27
C ARG A 436 54.02 1.26 38.35
N ASP A 437 54.41 1.46 37.08
CA ASP A 437 54.97 2.68 36.45
C ASP A 437 54.86 2.67 34.89
N PHE A 438 55.04 3.83 34.25
CA PHE A 438 55.15 4.08 32.77
C PHE A 438 53.93 3.71 31.86
N TRP A 439 53.66 4.37 30.72
CA TRP A 439 54.38 5.42 29.97
C TRP A 439 53.51 6.64 29.63
N GLU A 440 54.14 7.82 29.52
CA GLU A 440 53.65 8.94 28.71
C GLU A 440 54.23 8.85 27.28
N LEU A 441 53.45 9.25 26.27
CA LEU A 441 53.90 9.96 25.06
C LEU A 441 52.68 10.55 24.32
N THR A 442 52.86 11.64 23.56
CA THR A 442 51.82 12.69 23.46
C THR A 442 51.27 12.98 22.05
N GLY A 443 49.97 12.70 21.86
CA GLY A 443 49.05 13.41 20.94
C GLY A 443 49.21 13.18 19.42
N PRO A 444 48.37 13.83 18.59
CA PRO A 444 47.18 14.63 18.92
C PRO A 444 45.85 13.84 18.78
N PHE A 445 44.73 14.47 19.12
CA PHE A 445 43.38 13.94 18.91
C PHE A 445 42.84 14.42 17.55
N GLU A 446 42.75 13.54 16.56
CA GLU A 446 41.94 13.78 15.35
C GLU A 446 40.55 13.15 15.53
N GLN A 447 39.53 13.78 14.98
CA GLN A 447 38.16 13.25 14.99
C GLN A 447 38.01 12.17 13.90
N PRO A 448 37.57 10.94 14.24
CA PRO A 448 36.99 10.05 13.25
C PRO A 448 35.74 10.72 12.67
N GLN A 449 35.67 10.82 11.35
CA GLN A 449 34.47 11.28 10.65
C GLN A 449 33.31 10.29 10.85
N SER A 450 32.07 10.75 10.63
CA SER A 450 30.86 9.97 10.81
C SER A 450 30.88 8.67 9.99
N ALA A 451 30.92 7.52 10.67
CA ALA A 451 30.64 6.23 10.08
C ALA A 451 29.11 6.00 10.01
N ASP A 452 28.67 5.30 8.96
CA ASP A 452 27.28 5.33 8.50
C ASP A 452 26.25 4.73 9.48
N ILE A 453 25.15 5.46 9.65
CA ILE A 453 23.91 4.92 10.20
C ILE A 453 23.19 4.20 9.05
N LEU A 454 23.25 2.87 9.04
CA LEU A 454 22.52 2.05 8.06
C LEU A 454 21.00 2.15 8.31
N ASP A 455 20.34 3.02 7.55
CA ASP A 455 18.89 3.15 7.53
C ASP A 455 18.25 1.99 6.74
N PHE A 456 17.55 1.12 7.46
CA PHE A 456 16.81 -0.03 6.91
C PHE A 456 15.44 0.34 6.33
N SER A 457 15.15 1.62 6.06
CA SER A 457 13.96 2.05 5.31
C SER A 457 13.92 1.51 3.87
N GLN A 458 15.07 1.14 3.30
CA GLN A 458 15.23 0.82 1.87
C GLN A 458 14.78 -0.60 1.46
N ASP A 459 14.68 -1.55 2.40
CA ASP A 459 14.32 -2.95 2.09
C ASP A 459 12.80 -3.23 2.09
N LEU A 460 11.98 -2.27 2.54
CA LEU A 460 10.53 -2.40 2.67
C LEU A 460 9.69 -2.30 1.37
N PRO A 461 10.13 -1.64 0.26
CA PRO A 461 9.32 -1.56 -0.96
C PRO A 461 9.00 -2.92 -1.59
N GLN A 462 10.00 -3.80 -1.76
CA GLN A 462 9.85 -5.06 -2.52
C GLN A 462 8.82 -6.04 -1.95
N PHE A 463 8.46 -5.91 -0.67
CA PHE A 463 7.36 -6.68 -0.08
C PHE A 463 5.98 -6.04 -0.28
N ARG A 464 5.89 -4.72 -0.44
CA ARG A 464 4.63 -3.97 -0.56
C ARG A 464 3.94 -4.21 -1.90
N ASP A 465 4.72 -4.32 -2.97
CA ASP A 465 4.24 -4.51 -4.34
C ASP A 465 3.38 -5.79 -4.42
N LEU A 466 3.91 -6.90 -3.88
CA LEU A 466 3.25 -8.20 -3.75
C LEU A 466 1.96 -8.18 -2.89
N TRP A 467 1.82 -7.23 -1.97
CA TRP A 467 0.59 -7.06 -1.18
C TRP A 467 -0.50 -6.28 -1.90
N THR A 468 -0.22 -5.62 -3.02
CA THR A 468 -1.17 -4.71 -3.65
C THR A 468 -1.97 -5.37 -4.78
N GLU A 469 -1.36 -6.25 -5.58
CA GLU A 469 -2.03 -6.88 -6.74
C GLU A 469 -3.24 -7.76 -6.33
N ALA A 470 -3.08 -8.65 -5.35
CA ALA A 470 -4.14 -9.60 -4.98
C ALA A 470 -5.14 -9.09 -3.92
N LEU A 471 -5.00 -7.84 -3.45
CA LEU A 471 -5.97 -7.18 -2.56
C LEU A 471 -7.06 -6.39 -3.30
N PHE A 472 -6.84 -6.09 -4.59
CA PHE A 472 -7.69 -5.17 -5.37
C PHE A 472 -7.92 -5.64 -6.82
N GLY A 473 -7.82 -6.95 -7.07
CA GLY A 473 -8.31 -7.54 -8.32
C GLY A 473 -9.84 -7.51 -8.40
N ASP A 474 -10.39 -7.30 -9.60
CA ASP A 474 -11.84 -7.11 -9.80
C ASP A 474 -12.69 -8.31 -9.36
N PHE A 475 -13.47 -8.12 -8.29
CA PHE A 475 -14.50 -9.08 -7.86
C PHE A 475 -15.87 -8.61 -8.33
N SER A 476 -16.29 -9.08 -9.51
CA SER A 476 -17.65 -8.85 -10.03
C SER A 476 -18.70 -9.50 -9.12
N THR A 477 -19.60 -8.70 -8.56
CA THR A 477 -20.63 -9.18 -7.62
C THR A 477 -21.73 -10.01 -8.31
N PRO A 478 -22.16 -11.15 -7.72
CA PRO A 478 -23.22 -11.98 -8.28
C PRO A 478 -24.61 -11.44 -7.91
N SER A 479 -25.33 -10.89 -8.89
CA SER A 479 -26.68 -10.36 -8.72
C SER A 479 -27.76 -11.46 -8.80
N LEU A 480 -28.15 -12.01 -7.64
CA LEU A 480 -29.28 -12.94 -7.51
C LEU A 480 -30.49 -12.29 -6.80
N LEU A 481 -31.39 -11.69 -7.58
CA LEU A 481 -32.82 -11.58 -7.24
C LEU A 481 -33.64 -11.54 -8.54
N GLY A 482 -34.60 -12.46 -8.68
CA GLY A 482 -35.46 -12.57 -9.85
C GLY A 482 -36.79 -11.83 -9.67
N GLY A 483 -37.24 -11.12 -10.72
CA GLY A 483 -38.54 -10.47 -10.78
C GLY A 483 -38.94 -10.21 -12.23
N SER A 484 -39.93 -10.92 -12.73
CA SER A 484 -40.36 -10.89 -14.14
C SER A 484 -41.37 -9.80 -14.42
N PHE A 485 -41.25 -9.11 -15.57
CA PHE A 485 -42.39 -8.83 -16.46
C PHE A 485 -41.91 -8.61 -17.91
N THR A 486 -42.81 -8.77 -18.87
CA THR A 486 -42.56 -8.85 -20.32
C THR A 486 -43.63 -8.03 -21.09
N PRO A 487 -43.62 -7.95 -22.43
CA PRO A 487 -42.58 -7.33 -23.25
C PRO A 487 -43.16 -6.31 -24.26
N GLY A 488 -42.30 -5.54 -24.94
CA GLY A 488 -42.59 -5.12 -26.32
C GLY A 488 -42.33 -3.65 -26.69
N LEU A 489 -41.27 -3.44 -27.47
CA LEU A 489 -41.41 -2.80 -28.78
C LEU A 489 -40.32 -3.34 -29.72
N GLN A 490 -40.65 -3.58 -30.99
CA GLN A 490 -39.72 -4.11 -31.98
C GLN A 490 -39.09 -2.97 -32.80
N VAL A 491 -37.77 -2.98 -32.93
CA VAL A 491 -37.04 -2.30 -34.00
C VAL A 491 -35.99 -3.28 -34.52
N GLU A 492 -36.09 -3.66 -35.78
CA GLU A 492 -35.19 -4.64 -36.40
C GLU A 492 -33.91 -3.96 -36.90
N LEU A 493 -32.76 -4.59 -36.64
CA LEU A 493 -31.49 -4.32 -37.33
C LEU A 493 -30.90 -5.66 -37.78
N PRO A 494 -30.63 -5.86 -39.09
CA PRO A 494 -30.35 -7.19 -39.63
C PRO A 494 -28.92 -7.67 -39.33
N LEU A 495 -28.81 -8.83 -38.67
CA LEU A 495 -27.57 -9.60 -38.65
C LEU A 495 -27.31 -10.21 -40.04
N ALA A 496 -26.21 -9.80 -40.67
CA ALA A 496 -25.67 -10.44 -41.87
C ALA A 496 -24.24 -10.95 -41.58
N HIS A 497 -24.12 -12.19 -41.08
CA HIS A 497 -22.81 -12.84 -40.93
C HIS A 497 -22.21 -13.20 -42.29
N ALA A 498 -21.32 -12.34 -42.80
CA ALA A 498 -20.52 -12.62 -43.98
C ALA A 498 -19.14 -13.19 -43.60
N THR A 499 -19.04 -14.51 -43.48
CA THR A 499 -17.74 -15.21 -43.40
C THR A 499 -17.01 -15.11 -44.73
N GLN A 500 -16.14 -14.11 -44.89
CA GLN A 500 -15.26 -13.99 -46.06
C GLN A 500 -13.78 -14.13 -45.68
N THR A 501 -13.21 -15.27 -46.04
CA THR A 501 -11.77 -15.51 -46.12
C THR A 501 -11.16 -14.68 -47.26
N PHE A 502 -10.69 -13.47 -46.95
CA PHE A 502 -9.99 -12.63 -47.92
C PHE A 502 -8.58 -13.15 -48.20
N SER A 503 -8.36 -13.66 -49.40
CA SER A 503 -7.01 -13.91 -49.93
C SER A 503 -6.43 -12.60 -50.46
N LEU A 504 -5.22 -12.24 -50.04
CA LEU A 504 -4.52 -11.05 -50.53
C LEU A 504 -4.00 -11.28 -51.96
N GLN A 505 -4.64 -10.63 -52.94
CA GLN A 505 -4.02 -10.35 -54.24
C GLN A 505 -3.55 -8.89 -54.25
N MET A 506 -2.26 -8.71 -54.53
CA MET A 506 -1.64 -7.38 -54.65
C MET A 506 -1.91 -6.79 -56.04
N PRO A 507 -2.29 -5.50 -56.15
CA PRO A 507 -2.24 -4.78 -57.42
C PRO A 507 -0.78 -4.47 -57.80
N THR A 508 -0.51 -4.42 -59.10
CA THR A 508 0.81 -4.11 -59.67
C THR A 508 0.76 -2.76 -60.41
N GLU A 509 1.56 -1.78 -59.98
CA GLU A 509 1.90 -0.60 -60.79
C GLU A 509 3.40 -0.28 -60.67
N ASP A 510 4.00 0.13 -61.80
CA ASP A 510 5.41 0.47 -61.91
C ASP A 510 5.67 1.96 -61.60
N GLY A 511 6.72 2.27 -60.83
CA GLY A 511 7.08 3.65 -60.52
C GLY A 511 8.14 3.82 -59.44
N SER A 512 9.42 3.64 -59.79
CA SER A 512 10.56 3.97 -58.90
C SER A 512 11.06 5.41 -59.15
N PRO A 513 11.98 6.01 -58.33
CA PRO A 513 12.72 5.41 -57.20
C PRO A 513 12.88 6.27 -55.92
N SER A 514 12.86 5.63 -54.75
CA SER A 514 13.69 6.02 -53.56
C SER A 514 13.52 5.02 -52.39
N SER A 515 13.55 3.72 -52.69
CA SER A 515 13.46 2.67 -51.67
C SER A 515 14.72 2.61 -50.80
N CYS A 516 14.60 2.83 -49.49
CA CYS A 516 15.55 2.23 -48.53
C CYS A 516 15.55 0.70 -48.74
N PRO A 517 16.71 0.02 -48.72
CA PRO A 517 16.78 -1.41 -48.94
C PRO A 517 16.11 -2.15 -47.77
N LEU A 518 14.91 -2.68 -48.01
CA LEU A 518 14.22 -3.59 -47.10
C LEU A 518 15.00 -4.89 -47.02
N ILE A 519 15.71 -5.10 -45.91
CA ILE A 519 16.32 -6.39 -45.60
C ILE A 519 15.18 -7.41 -45.45
N GLN A 520 15.12 -8.38 -46.36
CA GLN A 520 14.17 -9.49 -46.26
C GLN A 520 14.45 -10.32 -44.99
N ARG A 521 13.65 -10.08 -43.96
CA ARG A 521 13.46 -11.00 -42.83
C ARG A 521 12.16 -11.76 -43.05
N ASN A 522 12.15 -13.05 -42.71
CA ASN A 522 11.00 -13.91 -42.98
C ASN A 522 9.75 -13.43 -42.23
N ILE A 523 8.64 -13.33 -42.95
CA ILE A 523 7.33 -12.85 -42.47
C ILE A 523 6.73 -13.76 -41.36
N THR A 524 7.34 -14.93 -41.13
CA THR A 524 6.95 -15.93 -40.13
C THR A 524 7.48 -15.67 -38.71
N ASP A 525 8.26 -14.61 -38.47
CA ASP A 525 8.80 -14.28 -37.14
C ASP A 525 7.84 -13.40 -36.32
N THR A 526 7.35 -13.94 -35.20
CA THR A 526 6.48 -13.25 -34.23
C THR A 526 7.01 -11.89 -33.79
N THR A 527 8.34 -11.72 -33.67
CA THR A 527 8.97 -10.45 -33.29
C THR A 527 8.75 -9.36 -34.34
N THR A 528 8.71 -9.74 -35.62
CA THR A 528 8.47 -8.80 -36.73
C THR A 528 7.00 -8.44 -36.82
N LEU A 529 6.09 -9.41 -36.64
CA LEU A 529 4.64 -9.18 -36.62
C LEU A 529 4.22 -8.20 -35.51
N LEU A 530 4.82 -8.29 -34.32
CA LEU A 530 4.58 -7.35 -33.22
C LEU A 530 5.08 -5.93 -33.56
N VAL A 531 6.22 -5.77 -34.22
CA VAL A 531 6.70 -4.44 -34.66
C VAL A 531 5.81 -3.86 -35.77
N SER A 532 5.30 -4.69 -36.69
CA SER A 532 4.31 -4.27 -37.69
C SER A 532 2.99 -3.82 -37.05
N CYS A 533 2.51 -4.52 -36.02
CA CYS A 533 1.37 -4.09 -35.20
C CYS A 533 1.65 -2.74 -34.53
N TYR A 534 2.83 -2.56 -33.91
CA TYR A 534 3.19 -1.28 -33.29
C TYR A 534 3.10 -0.08 -34.27
N PHE A 535 3.71 -0.20 -35.45
CA PHE A 535 3.70 0.89 -36.45
C PHE A 535 2.37 1.11 -37.17
N ARG A 536 1.41 0.19 -37.04
CA ARG A 536 0.08 0.28 -37.65
C ARG A 536 -0.97 0.75 -36.65
N ASP A 537 -0.98 0.19 -35.44
CA ASP A 537 -2.09 0.29 -34.49
C ASP A 537 -1.76 1.14 -33.25
N ILE A 538 -0.47 1.41 -32.96
CA ILE A 538 -0.03 1.94 -31.66
C ILE A 538 0.79 3.23 -31.77
N ALA A 539 1.60 3.40 -32.82
CA ALA A 539 2.47 4.58 -32.97
C ALA A 539 1.69 5.91 -32.93
N GLY A 540 0.53 5.96 -33.59
CA GLY A 540 -0.39 7.11 -33.54
C GLY A 540 -1.00 7.35 -32.14
N LEU A 541 -1.21 6.31 -31.32
CA LEU A 541 -1.82 6.46 -29.97
C LEU A 541 -0.91 7.17 -28.97
N PHE A 542 0.40 7.21 -29.25
CA PHE A 542 1.40 7.94 -28.46
C PHE A 542 1.78 9.27 -29.11
N SER A 543 0.94 9.81 -30.00
CA SER A 543 1.20 11.05 -30.71
C SER A 543 -0.12 11.79 -30.94
N CYS A 544 -0.15 13.11 -30.82
CA CYS A 544 -1.36 13.89 -31.08
C CYS A 544 -1.70 14.00 -32.58
N TYR A 545 -0.86 13.46 -33.47
CA TYR A 545 -1.04 13.30 -34.91
C TYR A 545 -0.07 12.22 -35.43
N GLU A 546 -0.27 11.66 -36.63
CA GLU A 546 0.57 10.61 -37.21
C GLU A 546 1.04 10.97 -38.65
N GLY A 547 1.46 9.97 -39.43
CA GLY A 547 1.84 10.14 -40.83
C GLY A 547 3.33 10.31 -41.10
N SER A 548 3.66 10.73 -42.32
CA SER A 548 5.05 10.83 -42.82
C SER A 548 5.80 12.07 -42.33
N SER A 549 5.12 13.00 -41.66
CA SER A 549 5.70 14.18 -40.98
C SER A 549 6.23 13.85 -39.58
N ASN A 550 5.55 12.98 -38.82
CA ASN A 550 5.77 12.75 -37.39
C ASN A 550 7.24 12.45 -37.00
N PRO A 551 7.91 13.31 -36.20
CA PRO A 551 9.31 13.13 -35.80
C PRO A 551 9.52 11.99 -34.79
N PHE A 552 8.51 11.62 -34.00
CA PHE A 552 8.57 10.47 -33.08
C PHE A 552 8.55 9.16 -33.88
N ARG A 553 7.56 9.00 -34.77
CA ARG A 553 7.50 7.87 -35.72
C ARG A 553 8.80 7.71 -36.52
N LYS A 554 9.33 8.81 -37.07
CA LYS A 554 10.62 8.85 -37.77
C LYS A 554 11.79 8.36 -36.90
N LYS A 555 11.87 8.77 -35.63
CA LYS A 555 12.94 8.33 -34.72
C LYS A 555 12.88 6.81 -34.49
N ILE A 556 11.73 6.25 -34.13
CA ILE A 556 11.61 4.80 -33.87
C ILE A 556 11.88 3.99 -35.14
N ALA A 557 11.31 4.38 -36.29
CA ALA A 557 11.54 3.69 -37.57
C ALA A 557 13.02 3.69 -37.99
N ARG A 558 13.73 4.81 -37.78
CA ARG A 558 15.19 4.89 -38.01
C ARG A 558 15.97 3.97 -37.08
N PHE A 559 15.57 3.83 -35.81
CA PHE A 559 16.26 2.95 -34.86
C PHE A 559 15.99 1.47 -35.14
N TRP A 560 14.76 1.07 -35.48
CA TRP A 560 14.44 -0.29 -35.92
C TRP A 560 15.29 -0.70 -37.13
N ASN A 561 15.29 0.13 -38.19
CA ASN A 561 16.08 -0.12 -39.40
C ASN A 561 17.61 -0.10 -39.15
N SER A 562 18.08 0.45 -38.02
CA SER A 562 19.51 0.49 -37.68
C SER A 562 20.07 -0.81 -37.10
N ASN A 563 19.20 -1.78 -36.71
CA ASN A 563 19.59 -3.08 -36.12
C ASN A 563 20.45 -3.00 -34.83
N LYS A 564 20.55 -1.84 -34.19
CA LYS A 564 21.57 -1.53 -33.16
C LYS A 564 21.05 -1.38 -31.72
N PHE A 565 19.80 -1.74 -31.43
CA PHE A 565 19.23 -1.53 -30.09
C PHE A 565 18.06 -2.48 -29.78
N GLU A 566 18.36 -3.61 -29.15
CA GLU A 566 17.39 -4.67 -28.88
C GLU A 566 16.31 -4.24 -27.88
N CYS A 567 16.64 -3.43 -26.87
CA CYS A 567 15.68 -3.08 -25.83
C CYS A 567 14.54 -2.17 -26.32
N LEU A 568 14.79 -1.23 -27.24
CA LEU A 568 13.70 -0.46 -27.87
C LEU A 568 12.78 -1.38 -28.71
N ALA A 569 13.33 -2.41 -29.35
CA ALA A 569 12.54 -3.42 -30.05
C ALA A 569 11.68 -4.23 -29.05
N CYS A 570 12.26 -4.71 -27.95
CA CYS A 570 11.53 -5.37 -26.88
C CYS A 570 10.43 -4.47 -26.30
N THR A 571 10.66 -3.15 -26.12
CA THR A 571 9.64 -2.22 -25.64
C THR A 571 8.46 -2.10 -26.61
N ILE A 572 8.70 -1.81 -27.90
CA ILE A 572 7.59 -1.66 -28.86
C ILE A 572 6.85 -2.99 -29.10
N GLN A 573 7.55 -4.12 -29.00
CA GLN A 573 6.93 -5.46 -29.04
C GLN A 573 6.13 -5.77 -27.76
N ALA A 574 6.58 -5.31 -26.58
CA ALA A 574 5.83 -5.43 -25.32
C ALA A 574 4.53 -4.63 -25.38
N MET A 575 4.57 -3.41 -25.92
CA MET A 575 3.39 -2.57 -26.16
C MET A 575 2.43 -3.26 -27.14
N ALA A 576 2.93 -3.79 -28.26
CA ALA A 576 2.12 -4.55 -29.22
C ALA A 576 1.49 -5.80 -28.60
N ALA A 577 2.23 -6.56 -27.80
CA ALA A 577 1.70 -7.72 -27.10
C ALA A 577 0.67 -7.34 -26.02
N ALA A 578 0.82 -6.20 -25.34
CA ALA A 578 -0.16 -5.72 -24.38
C ALA A 578 -1.45 -5.24 -25.07
N PHE A 579 -1.34 -4.54 -26.20
CA PHE A 579 -2.49 -4.14 -27.02
C PHE A 579 -3.27 -5.37 -27.54
N LEU A 580 -2.55 -6.34 -28.11
CA LEU A 580 -3.14 -7.59 -28.61
C LEU A 580 -3.64 -8.52 -27.50
N SER A 581 -3.27 -8.32 -26.23
CA SER A 581 -3.75 -9.15 -25.11
C SER A 581 -5.27 -9.11 -24.93
N ARG A 582 -5.92 -8.04 -25.40
CA ARG A 582 -7.39 -7.86 -25.42
C ARG A 582 -8.11 -8.85 -26.34
N THR A 583 -7.43 -9.38 -27.36
CA THR A 583 -8.04 -10.23 -28.41
C THR A 583 -7.31 -11.56 -28.61
N PHE A 584 -6.07 -11.70 -28.12
CA PHE A 584 -5.24 -12.89 -28.30
C PHE A 584 -4.51 -13.29 -27.02
N THR A 585 -5.02 -14.32 -26.34
CA THR A 585 -4.62 -14.76 -24.99
C THR A 585 -3.15 -15.15 -24.84
N ALA A 586 -2.46 -15.54 -25.92
CA ALA A 586 -1.03 -15.83 -25.89
C ALA A 586 -0.17 -14.54 -25.78
N ALA A 587 -0.67 -13.40 -26.26
CA ALA A 587 0.03 -12.11 -26.14
C ALA A 587 0.05 -11.62 -24.67
N SER A 588 -0.99 -11.93 -23.90
CA SER A 588 -1.08 -11.62 -22.45
C SER A 588 0.07 -12.22 -21.64
N ARG A 589 0.61 -13.39 -22.06
CA ARG A 589 1.79 -14.03 -21.43
C ARG A 589 3.12 -13.51 -21.98
N LEU A 590 3.12 -12.86 -23.13
CA LEU A 590 4.31 -12.38 -23.84
C LEU A 590 4.65 -10.93 -23.47
N ALA A 591 3.65 -10.07 -23.29
CA ALA A 591 3.84 -8.66 -22.98
C ALA A 591 4.66 -8.39 -21.70
N PRO A 592 4.42 -9.07 -20.55
CA PRO A 592 5.21 -8.86 -19.34
C PRO A 592 6.67 -9.29 -19.52
N ARG A 593 6.91 -10.39 -20.26
CA ARG A 593 8.26 -10.91 -20.53
C ARG A 593 9.09 -9.95 -21.38
N LEU A 594 8.50 -9.42 -22.46
CA LEU A 594 9.16 -8.44 -23.33
C LEU A 594 9.43 -7.13 -22.58
N ARG A 595 8.49 -6.69 -21.71
CA ARG A 595 8.68 -5.55 -20.81
C ARG A 595 9.85 -5.78 -19.86
N GLN A 596 9.88 -6.90 -19.13
CA GLN A 596 10.93 -7.21 -18.16
C GLN A 596 12.32 -7.27 -18.81
N LEU A 597 12.43 -7.85 -20.02
CA LEU A 597 13.66 -7.81 -20.81
C LEU A 597 14.10 -6.37 -21.08
N ALA A 598 13.19 -5.52 -21.59
CA ALA A 598 13.47 -4.11 -21.88
C ALA A 598 13.87 -3.31 -20.62
N SER A 599 13.18 -3.46 -19.49
CA SER A 599 13.55 -2.83 -18.22
C SER A 599 14.95 -3.26 -17.76
N SER A 600 15.25 -4.56 -17.81
CA SER A 600 16.58 -5.07 -17.42
C SER A 600 17.70 -4.59 -18.34
N PHE A 601 17.41 -4.22 -19.58
CA PHE A 601 18.36 -3.58 -20.48
C PHE A 601 18.51 -2.08 -20.18
N VAL A 602 17.44 -1.38 -19.77
CA VAL A 602 17.54 0.00 -19.28
C VAL A 602 18.45 0.03 -18.05
N GLU A 603 18.15 -0.76 -17.03
CA GLU A 603 18.89 -0.81 -15.76
C GLU A 603 20.40 -1.07 -15.96
N ARG A 604 20.76 -1.99 -16.85
CA ARG A 604 22.15 -2.33 -17.16
C ARG A 604 22.91 -1.28 -17.97
N ASN A 605 22.23 -0.36 -18.67
CA ASN A 605 22.85 0.64 -19.55
C ASN A 605 22.65 2.10 -19.07
N PHE A 606 21.95 2.33 -17.95
CA PHE A 606 21.70 3.67 -17.38
C PHE A 606 22.70 4.09 -16.28
N THR A 607 23.64 3.22 -15.93
CA THR A 607 24.70 3.48 -14.94
C THR A 607 25.84 4.34 -15.47
N GLU A 608 26.07 4.33 -16.79
CA GLU A 608 27.04 5.20 -17.45
C GLU A 608 26.41 6.56 -17.80
N SER A 609 27.11 7.65 -17.49
CA SER A 609 26.59 9.03 -17.51
C SER A 609 26.41 9.66 -18.90
N ARG A 610 26.02 8.87 -19.91
CA ARG A 610 25.79 9.31 -21.30
C ARG A 610 24.44 8.83 -21.84
N PHE A 611 23.40 9.63 -21.62
CA PHE A 611 22.04 9.30 -22.07
C PHE A 611 21.88 9.43 -23.60
N GLU A 612 21.95 8.30 -24.30
CA GLU A 612 21.59 8.22 -25.72
C GLU A 612 20.10 8.52 -25.96
N VAL A 613 19.80 9.06 -27.16
CA VAL A 613 18.44 9.26 -27.68
C VAL A 613 17.62 7.95 -27.69
N ARG A 614 18.28 6.81 -27.87
CA ARG A 614 17.64 5.49 -27.89
C ARG A 614 17.17 5.08 -26.49
N SER A 615 18.05 5.22 -25.50
CA SER A 615 17.78 4.89 -24.10
C SER A 615 16.69 5.79 -23.53
N LEU A 616 16.70 7.09 -23.87
CA LEU A 616 15.65 8.05 -23.52
C LEU A 616 14.26 7.67 -24.09
N LEU A 617 14.18 7.28 -25.38
CA LEU A 617 12.93 6.77 -25.96
C LEU A 617 12.47 5.48 -25.28
N THR A 618 13.41 4.59 -24.94
CA THR A 618 13.11 3.29 -24.32
C THR A 618 12.50 3.47 -22.93
N ILE A 619 13.09 4.33 -22.08
CA ILE A 619 12.51 4.68 -20.78
C ILE A 619 11.13 5.32 -20.94
N ALA A 620 11.00 6.33 -21.80
CA ALA A 620 9.74 7.06 -21.92
C ALA A 620 8.60 6.15 -22.40
N LEU A 621 8.86 5.27 -23.36
CA LEU A 621 7.90 4.26 -23.80
C LEU A 621 7.58 3.24 -22.70
N LEU A 622 8.57 2.72 -21.96
CA LEU A 622 8.33 1.79 -20.85
C LEU A 622 7.51 2.43 -19.73
N GLY A 623 7.81 3.67 -19.34
CA GLY A 623 7.09 4.37 -18.30
C GLY A 623 5.66 4.75 -18.70
N THR A 624 5.48 5.34 -19.88
CA THR A 624 4.13 5.73 -20.38
C THR A 624 3.23 4.52 -20.64
N SER A 625 3.79 3.37 -21.07
CA SER A 625 3.05 2.11 -21.22
C SER A 625 2.89 1.30 -19.93
N ALA A 626 3.40 1.73 -18.77
CA ALA A 626 3.41 0.89 -17.56
C ALA A 626 2.02 0.36 -17.13
N SER A 627 0.99 1.20 -17.26
CA SER A 627 -0.42 0.82 -16.99
C SER A 627 -0.98 -0.25 -17.93
N TRP A 628 -0.38 -0.46 -19.10
CA TRP A 628 -0.78 -1.49 -20.07
C TRP A 628 -0.48 -2.91 -19.55
N HIS A 629 0.23 -3.02 -18.43
CA HIS A 629 0.67 -4.26 -17.79
C HIS A 629 0.25 -4.35 -16.31
N GLY A 630 -0.61 -3.45 -15.82
CA GLY A 630 -1.03 -3.37 -14.40
C GLY A 630 0.01 -2.78 -13.43
N GLN A 631 1.24 -2.51 -13.88
CA GLN A 631 2.36 -2.16 -12.99
C GLN A 631 2.44 -0.65 -12.70
N GLY A 632 1.82 -0.20 -11.61
CA GLY A 632 1.79 1.21 -11.19
C GLY A 632 3.14 1.78 -10.74
N GLU A 633 3.84 1.06 -9.86
CA GLU A 633 5.15 1.42 -9.28
C GLU A 633 6.21 1.73 -10.39
N ASP A 634 6.17 0.92 -11.45
CA ASP A 634 7.08 0.95 -12.59
C ASP A 634 7.02 2.29 -13.36
N MET A 635 5.85 2.95 -13.40
CA MET A 635 5.67 4.23 -14.09
C MET A 635 6.52 5.33 -13.45
N GLN A 636 6.51 5.42 -12.12
CA GLN A 636 7.18 6.48 -11.39
C GLN A 636 8.70 6.33 -11.46
N ARG A 637 9.20 5.09 -11.30
CA ARG A 637 10.63 4.76 -11.42
C ARG A 637 11.21 5.21 -12.76
N HIS A 638 10.52 4.92 -13.87
CA HIS A 638 10.93 5.34 -15.21
C HIS A 638 10.80 6.86 -15.42
N LEU A 639 9.78 7.52 -14.86
CA LEU A 639 9.65 8.99 -14.92
C LEU A 639 10.80 9.70 -14.21
N ASP A 640 11.18 9.25 -13.02
CA ASP A 640 12.28 9.86 -12.26
C ASP A 640 13.64 9.64 -12.93
N GLN A 641 13.87 8.46 -13.53
CA GLN A 641 15.02 8.21 -14.41
C GLN A 641 15.03 9.13 -15.64
N PHE A 642 13.89 9.30 -16.30
CA PHE A 642 13.75 10.16 -17.48
C PHE A 642 13.99 11.65 -17.15
N ARG A 643 13.40 12.13 -16.05
CA ARG A 643 13.59 13.49 -15.54
C ARG A 643 15.06 13.75 -15.17
N SER A 644 15.71 12.79 -14.51
CA SER A 644 17.14 12.86 -14.18
C SER A 644 18.00 12.94 -15.45
N ALA A 645 17.76 12.08 -16.43
CA ALA A 645 18.53 12.03 -17.67
C ALA A 645 18.39 13.30 -18.53
N ILE A 646 17.19 13.88 -18.60
CA ILE A 646 16.97 15.18 -19.24
C ILE A 646 17.69 16.29 -18.47
N ARG A 647 17.62 16.30 -17.13
CA ARG A 647 18.30 17.31 -16.30
C ARG A 647 19.81 17.28 -16.49
N VAL A 648 20.45 16.11 -16.42
CA VAL A 648 21.91 15.97 -16.62
C VAL A 648 22.31 16.45 -18.01
N LYS A 649 21.61 15.96 -19.06
CA LYS A 649 21.92 16.35 -20.44
C LYS A 649 21.70 17.85 -20.70
N ALA A 650 20.80 18.48 -19.95
CA ALA A 650 20.57 19.93 -19.98
C ALA A 650 21.54 20.75 -19.12
N SER A 651 22.18 20.17 -18.09
CA SER A 651 23.30 20.80 -17.38
C SER A 651 24.62 20.71 -18.13
N ASP A 652 24.88 19.62 -18.86
CA ASP A 652 26.03 19.52 -19.77
C ASP A 652 25.96 20.58 -20.89
N THR A 653 24.73 20.95 -21.24
CA THR A 653 24.33 21.87 -22.31
C THR A 653 24.63 23.35 -22.03
N THR A 654 25.05 23.74 -20.81
CA THR A 654 25.42 25.15 -20.52
C THR A 654 26.86 25.51 -20.92
N SER A 655 27.57 24.63 -21.62
CA SER A 655 28.89 24.91 -22.21
C SER A 655 28.76 25.43 -23.64
N GLU A 656 29.62 26.35 -24.07
CA GLU A 656 29.39 27.20 -25.27
C GLU A 656 29.43 26.47 -26.65
N GLU A 657 29.77 25.17 -26.70
CA GLU A 657 29.88 24.39 -27.95
C GLU A 657 28.71 23.40 -28.15
N LEU A 658 27.49 23.92 -28.34
CA LEU A 658 26.30 23.08 -28.54
C LEU A 658 26.13 22.56 -29.97
N SER A 659 25.87 21.24 -30.08
CA SER A 659 25.44 20.63 -31.34
C SER A 659 23.96 20.94 -31.63
N THR A 660 23.68 21.32 -32.88
CA THR A 660 22.31 21.53 -33.41
C THR A 660 21.42 20.28 -33.26
N SER A 661 22.02 19.09 -33.19
CA SER A 661 21.31 17.83 -32.95
C SER A 661 20.83 17.70 -31.51
N ASP A 662 21.67 18.04 -30.53
CA ASP A 662 21.36 17.83 -29.12
C ASP A 662 20.31 18.83 -28.61
N ILE A 663 20.34 20.08 -29.07
CA ILE A 663 19.25 21.05 -28.84
C ILE A 663 17.90 20.47 -29.32
N ARG A 664 17.85 19.99 -30.58
CA ARG A 664 16.62 19.39 -31.15
C ARG A 664 16.17 18.13 -30.42
N ASN A 665 17.09 17.35 -29.87
CA ASN A 665 16.76 16.18 -29.04
C ASN A 665 16.24 16.59 -27.66
N LEU A 666 16.83 17.60 -27.02
CA LEU A 666 16.37 18.13 -25.74
C LEU A 666 14.96 18.74 -25.86
N THR A 667 14.69 19.59 -26.85
CA THR A 667 13.33 20.14 -27.07
C THR A 667 12.28 19.04 -27.24
N PHE A 668 12.61 17.98 -28.00
CA PHE A 668 11.74 16.82 -28.23
C PHE A 668 11.48 16.00 -26.95
N PHE A 669 12.49 15.77 -26.10
CA PHE A 669 12.28 15.02 -24.86
C PHE A 669 11.67 15.87 -23.74
N SER A 670 11.95 17.18 -23.69
CA SER A 670 11.32 18.10 -22.74
C SER A 670 9.82 18.21 -22.96
N GLY A 671 9.34 18.31 -24.20
CA GLY A 671 7.89 18.34 -24.46
C GLY A 671 7.17 17.04 -24.07
N LEU A 672 7.83 15.88 -24.25
CA LEU A 672 7.34 14.58 -23.76
C LEU A 672 7.28 14.55 -22.22
N LEU A 673 8.34 15.02 -21.55
CA LEU A 673 8.35 15.17 -20.10
C LEU A 673 7.22 16.09 -19.62
N THR A 674 7.02 17.26 -20.25
CA THR A 674 5.93 18.20 -19.91
C THR A 674 4.55 17.52 -19.97
N TYR A 675 4.23 16.79 -21.04
CA TYR A 675 2.94 16.09 -21.12
C TYR A 675 2.79 15.00 -20.04
N TRP A 676 3.83 14.20 -19.81
CA TRP A 676 3.80 13.12 -18.81
C TRP A 676 3.72 13.67 -17.37
N GLU A 677 4.32 14.83 -17.11
CA GLU A 677 4.19 15.58 -15.86
C GLU A 677 2.79 16.18 -15.69
N VAL A 678 2.17 16.75 -16.75
CA VAL A 678 0.77 17.22 -16.72
C VAL A 678 -0.19 16.07 -16.43
N PHE A 679 0.01 14.91 -17.04
CA PHE A 679 -0.78 13.73 -16.73
C PHE A 679 -0.68 13.38 -15.25
N ASN A 680 0.54 13.18 -14.72
CA ASN A 680 0.71 12.77 -13.34
C ASN A 680 0.26 13.81 -12.30
N VAL A 681 0.42 15.12 -12.55
CA VAL A 681 -0.02 16.12 -11.57
C VAL A 681 -1.54 16.15 -11.39
N PHE A 682 -2.32 15.75 -12.41
CA PHE A 682 -3.78 15.68 -12.31
C PHE A 682 -4.36 14.28 -12.07
N THR A 683 -3.58 13.19 -12.20
CA THR A 683 -4.07 11.82 -11.97
C THR A 683 -3.41 11.09 -10.80
N SER A 684 -2.23 11.50 -10.35
CA SER A 684 -1.45 10.75 -9.35
C SER A 684 -1.88 11.04 -7.92
N LYS A 685 -1.86 10.00 -7.08
CA LYS A 685 -2.07 10.06 -5.62
C LYS A 685 -0.75 10.02 -4.82
N LEU A 686 0.40 10.09 -5.50
CA LEU A 686 1.71 10.02 -4.84
C LEU A 686 2.04 11.35 -4.13
N PRO A 687 2.44 11.36 -2.84
CA PRO A 687 2.67 12.60 -2.06
C PRO A 687 3.72 13.57 -2.64
N GLN A 688 4.61 13.08 -3.51
CA GLN A 688 5.62 13.89 -4.20
C GLN A 688 5.04 14.93 -5.18
N TYR A 689 3.76 14.81 -5.58
CA TYR A 689 3.06 15.82 -6.38
C TYR A 689 2.39 16.91 -5.51
N ASN A 690 2.42 16.76 -4.17
CA ASN A 690 1.77 17.67 -3.22
C ASN A 690 2.78 18.62 -2.55
N VAL A 691 4.04 18.16 -2.39
CA VAL A 691 5.16 19.00 -1.99
C VAL A 691 5.93 19.38 -3.25
N ALA A 692 5.96 20.66 -3.60
CA ALA A 692 6.71 21.10 -4.77
C ALA A 692 8.20 20.79 -4.64
N LEU A 693 8.79 20.30 -5.72
CA LEU A 693 10.24 20.31 -5.89
C LEU A 693 10.69 21.76 -6.13
N ASP A 694 11.03 22.48 -5.05
CA ASP A 694 11.62 23.83 -5.06
C ASP A 694 12.96 23.91 -5.86
N THR A 695 13.42 22.79 -6.42
CA THR A 695 14.58 22.66 -7.31
C THR A 695 14.22 22.59 -8.82
N THR A 696 12.95 22.81 -9.20
CA THR A 696 12.52 22.87 -10.63
C THR A 696 11.50 23.97 -10.94
N GLU A 697 11.81 25.24 -10.60
CA GLU A 697 11.17 26.38 -11.29
C GLU A 697 11.64 26.47 -12.76
N SER A 698 12.82 25.88 -13.09
CA SER A 698 13.14 25.51 -14.48
C SER A 698 12.32 24.30 -14.92
N CYS A 699 11.09 24.56 -15.35
CA CYS A 699 10.56 23.83 -16.50
C CYS A 699 11.38 24.25 -17.73
N PHE A 700 11.82 23.27 -18.54
CA PHE A 700 12.55 23.54 -19.79
C PHE A 700 11.61 24.06 -20.89
N ALA A 701 11.01 25.23 -20.67
CA ALA A 701 10.41 26.01 -21.73
C ALA A 701 11.52 26.35 -22.74
N PRO A 702 11.40 25.94 -24.02
CA PRO A 702 12.41 26.28 -25.02
C PRO A 702 12.36 27.79 -25.29
N THR A 703 13.33 28.54 -24.76
CA THR A 703 13.33 30.02 -24.69
C THR A 703 13.32 30.72 -26.06
N LYS A 704 13.48 29.95 -27.14
CA LYS A 704 12.77 30.06 -28.42
C LYS A 704 12.69 28.65 -29.04
N PRO A 705 11.73 28.37 -29.94
CA PRO A 705 11.90 27.26 -30.88
C PRO A 705 13.18 27.52 -31.70
N ALA A 706 14.14 26.61 -31.65
CA ALA A 706 15.38 26.73 -32.41
C ALA A 706 15.03 26.67 -33.91
N LEU A 707 15.26 27.79 -34.61
CA LEU A 707 14.68 28.09 -35.92
C LEU A 707 15.41 27.30 -37.03
N LEU A 708 15.03 26.03 -37.19
CA LEU A 708 15.80 25.00 -37.88
C LEU A 708 14.90 24.07 -38.71
N ASP A 709 14.88 24.30 -40.03
CA ASP A 709 14.34 23.42 -41.09
C ASP A 709 12.94 22.83 -40.84
N GLY A 710 11.94 23.70 -40.98
CA GLY A 710 10.53 23.30 -41.07
C GLY A 710 9.90 22.94 -39.73
N LEU A 711 9.02 23.80 -39.23
CA LEU A 711 8.26 23.52 -38.02
C LEU A 711 7.34 22.31 -38.26
N HIS A 712 7.39 21.32 -37.38
CA HIS A 712 6.38 20.26 -37.26
C HIS A 712 5.78 20.37 -35.86
N PRO A 713 4.46 20.17 -35.65
CA PRO A 713 3.90 20.15 -34.31
C PRO A 713 4.57 19.09 -33.44
N HIS A 714 4.59 19.32 -32.14
CA HIS A 714 5.32 18.46 -31.22
C HIS A 714 4.46 17.24 -30.83
N PRO A 715 4.94 15.98 -30.96
CA PRO A 715 4.09 14.79 -30.86
C PRO A 715 3.25 14.64 -29.59
N TRP A 716 3.64 15.21 -28.45
CA TRP A 716 2.85 15.15 -27.20
C TRP A 716 2.20 16.45 -26.77
N THR A 717 2.48 17.56 -27.47
CA THR A 717 2.06 18.90 -27.03
C THR A 717 1.49 19.75 -28.16
N GLY A 718 1.26 19.15 -29.34
CA GLY A 718 0.68 19.79 -30.51
C GLY A 718 1.39 21.08 -30.89
N VAL A 719 0.60 22.15 -31.03
CA VAL A 719 1.08 23.51 -31.29
C VAL A 719 1.15 24.36 -30.01
N GLY A 720 0.37 24.03 -28.98
CA GLY A 720 0.31 24.73 -27.68
C GLY A 720 1.31 24.25 -26.63
N GLY A 721 2.56 23.98 -27.01
CA GLY A 721 3.58 23.46 -26.09
C GLY A 721 3.86 24.38 -24.88
N GLU A 722 3.78 25.69 -25.08
CA GLU A 722 3.91 26.69 -24.01
C GLU A 722 2.70 26.70 -23.06
N ILE A 723 1.48 26.65 -23.62
CA ILE A 723 0.22 26.55 -22.87
C ILE A 723 0.23 25.32 -21.96
N LEU A 724 0.66 24.16 -22.48
CA LEU A 724 0.77 22.93 -21.69
C LEU A 724 1.85 23.04 -20.59
N GLY A 725 2.96 23.74 -20.87
CA GLY A 725 3.99 24.07 -19.89
C GLY A 725 3.50 25.00 -18.77
N ILE A 726 2.52 25.86 -19.05
CA ILE A 726 1.82 26.67 -18.03
C ILE A 726 0.78 25.85 -17.29
N PHE A 727 0.02 24.97 -17.96
CA PHE A 727 -0.94 24.07 -17.30
C PHE A 727 -0.27 23.16 -16.25
N LEU A 728 0.98 22.73 -16.50
CA LEU A 728 1.81 22.06 -15.50
C LEU A 728 2.11 22.93 -14.26
N GLN A 729 2.37 24.22 -14.47
CA GLN A 729 2.61 25.17 -13.38
C GLN A 729 1.33 25.40 -12.56
N VAL A 730 0.16 25.52 -13.20
CA VAL A 730 -1.15 25.59 -12.53
C VAL A 730 -1.35 24.36 -11.63
N GLY A 731 -1.25 23.15 -12.18
CA GLY A 731 -1.47 21.91 -11.42
C GLY A 731 -0.50 21.74 -10.24
N ARG A 732 0.77 22.14 -10.41
CA ARG A 732 1.77 22.13 -9.34
C ARG A 732 1.48 23.21 -8.28
N LEU A 733 1.08 24.41 -8.67
CA LEU A 733 0.75 25.50 -7.76
C LEU A 733 -0.48 25.15 -6.92
N ALA A 734 -1.56 24.69 -7.55
CA ALA A 734 -2.79 24.23 -6.90
C ALA A 734 -2.50 23.14 -5.83
N ARG A 735 -1.82 22.05 -6.20
CA ARG A 735 -1.47 20.99 -5.23
C ARG A 735 -0.54 21.49 -4.12
N ARG A 736 0.45 22.35 -4.43
CA ARG A 736 1.32 23.01 -3.42
C ARG A 736 0.49 23.87 -2.46
N HIS A 737 -0.55 24.55 -2.94
CA HIS A 737 -1.44 25.41 -2.16
C HIS A 737 -2.38 24.58 -1.28
N ARG A 738 -3.24 23.74 -1.88
CA ARG A 738 -4.16 22.82 -1.18
C ARG A 738 -3.48 22.02 -0.09
N TYR A 739 -2.34 21.38 -0.38
CA TYR A 739 -1.62 20.55 0.58
C TYR A 739 -1.04 21.35 1.76
N ARG A 740 -0.69 22.63 1.56
CA ARG A 740 -0.32 23.52 2.66
C ARG A 740 -1.53 23.86 3.53
N MET A 741 -2.70 24.10 2.95
CA MET A 741 -3.92 24.45 3.69
C MET A 741 -4.49 23.26 4.47
N LEU A 742 -4.66 22.10 3.82
CA LEU A 742 -5.22 20.87 4.41
C LEU A 742 -4.46 20.35 5.65
N ARG A 743 -3.18 20.73 5.81
CA ARG A 743 -2.30 20.22 6.88
C ARG A 743 -2.09 21.22 8.03
N LYS A 744 -2.95 22.25 8.16
CA LYS A 744 -2.85 23.30 9.18
C LYS A 744 -3.97 23.20 10.21
N THR A 745 -3.59 23.08 11.48
CA THR A 745 -4.49 23.24 12.62
C THR A 745 -4.64 24.70 13.06
N PHE A 746 -3.63 25.54 12.78
CA PHE A 746 -3.63 26.97 13.08
C PHE A 746 -2.87 27.74 11.99
N VAL A 747 -3.39 28.89 11.57
CA VAL A 747 -2.75 29.80 10.61
C VAL A 747 -1.65 30.61 11.30
N ARG A 748 -0.48 30.75 10.66
CA ARG A 748 0.63 31.61 11.11
C ARG A 748 0.91 32.71 10.08
N ARG A 749 1.57 33.79 10.50
CA ARG A 749 2.03 34.85 9.56
C ARG A 749 2.92 34.30 8.43
N SER A 750 3.75 33.29 8.73
CA SER A 750 4.57 32.57 7.73
C SER A 750 3.76 31.79 6.70
N ASP A 751 2.49 31.51 6.98
CA ASP A 751 1.59 30.75 6.13
C ASP A 751 0.75 31.70 5.28
N LEU A 752 0.34 32.84 5.85
CA LEU A 752 -0.27 33.96 5.11
C LEU A 752 0.68 34.50 4.02
N LEU A 753 1.92 34.84 4.37
CA LEU A 753 2.96 35.26 3.41
C LEU A 753 3.21 34.22 2.30
N LYS A 754 2.95 32.94 2.58
CA LYS A 754 3.11 31.84 1.62
C LYS A 754 1.87 31.59 0.76
N ALA A 755 0.70 32.08 1.16
CA ALA A 755 -0.49 32.15 0.32
C ALA A 755 -0.43 33.39 -0.58
N GLU A 756 0.06 34.51 -0.05
CA GLU A 756 0.39 35.73 -0.79
C GLU A 756 1.38 35.43 -1.95
N GLU A 757 2.48 34.70 -1.68
CA GLU A 757 3.41 34.17 -2.71
C GLU A 757 2.71 33.27 -3.75
N ASP A 758 1.66 32.54 -3.39
CA ASP A 758 0.91 31.72 -4.36
C ASP A 758 0.01 32.57 -5.25
N ILE A 759 -0.65 33.59 -4.69
CA ILE A 759 -1.56 34.49 -5.40
C ILE A 759 -0.76 35.34 -6.39
N GLU A 760 0.38 35.92 -5.97
CA GLU A 760 1.31 36.62 -6.88
C GLU A 760 1.78 35.72 -8.04
N LYS A 761 2.07 34.44 -7.74
CA LYS A 761 2.44 33.44 -8.76
C LYS A 761 1.26 33.03 -9.65
N ALA A 762 0.03 33.05 -9.13
CA ALA A 762 -1.19 32.80 -9.88
C ALA A 762 -1.48 33.93 -10.88
N GLU A 763 -1.43 35.19 -10.47
CA GLU A 763 -1.61 36.35 -11.37
C GLU A 763 -0.60 36.34 -12.53
N LEU A 764 0.68 36.09 -12.21
CA LEU A 764 1.74 35.99 -13.20
C LEU A 764 1.59 34.79 -14.15
N ILE A 765 0.92 33.72 -13.71
CA ILE A 765 0.57 32.56 -14.55
C ILE A 765 -0.62 32.89 -15.45
N GLU A 766 -1.62 33.61 -14.95
CA GLU A 766 -2.80 34.07 -15.71
C GLU A 766 -2.38 34.99 -16.86
N GLU A 767 -1.58 36.02 -16.59
CA GLU A 767 -1.11 36.99 -17.59
C GLU A 767 -0.38 36.31 -18.75
N LYS A 768 0.53 35.36 -18.43
CA LYS A 768 1.24 34.56 -19.44
C LYS A 768 0.31 33.69 -20.26
N LEU A 769 -0.65 33.02 -19.61
CA LEU A 769 -1.58 32.10 -20.26
C LEU A 769 -2.52 32.80 -21.26
N LEU A 770 -2.87 34.05 -20.96
CA LEU A 770 -3.71 34.93 -21.78
C LEU A 770 -2.94 35.64 -22.91
N SER A 771 -1.64 35.90 -22.74
CA SER A 771 -0.82 36.63 -23.72
C SER A 771 -0.19 35.75 -24.81
N ILE A 772 -0.19 34.41 -24.65
CA ILE A 772 0.24 33.47 -25.70
C ILE A 772 -0.66 33.60 -26.94
N ILE A 773 -0.05 33.68 -28.12
CA ILE A 773 -0.73 33.55 -29.41
C ILE A 773 -0.37 32.16 -29.98
N LEU A 774 -1.38 31.38 -30.39
CA LEU A 774 -1.12 30.10 -31.06
C LEU A 774 -0.66 30.33 -32.51
N PRO A 775 0.28 29.53 -33.04
CA PRO A 775 0.70 29.66 -34.43
C PRO A 775 -0.37 29.14 -35.40
N GLU A 776 -0.27 29.58 -36.66
CA GLU A 776 -1.16 29.20 -37.76
C GLU A 776 -0.60 28.03 -38.58
N GLU A 777 -1.44 27.39 -39.40
CA GLU A 777 -1.06 26.23 -40.22
C GLU A 777 0.11 26.54 -41.18
N LYS A 778 0.16 27.78 -41.68
CA LYS A 778 1.22 28.31 -42.56
C LYS A 778 2.62 28.29 -41.92
N ASP A 779 2.70 28.26 -40.59
CA ASP A 779 3.95 28.31 -39.84
C ASP A 779 4.59 26.90 -39.75
N PHE A 780 3.87 25.86 -40.18
CA PHE A 780 4.28 24.46 -40.14
C PHE A 780 4.42 23.84 -41.54
N VAL A 781 5.22 22.78 -41.63
CA VAL A 781 5.34 21.95 -42.84
C VAL A 781 4.10 21.07 -42.99
N ASN A 782 3.44 21.20 -44.14
CA ASN A 782 2.21 20.51 -44.54
C ASN A 782 2.06 19.09 -43.94
N MET A 783 1.02 18.93 -43.14
CA MET A 783 0.72 17.69 -42.42
C MET A 783 -0.14 16.76 -43.27
N ILE A 784 0.45 15.67 -43.73
CA ILE A 784 -0.29 14.57 -44.36
C ILE A 784 -0.82 13.63 -43.26
N ASP A 785 -1.75 14.15 -42.48
CA ASP A 785 -2.63 13.42 -41.55
C ASP A 785 -4.08 13.80 -41.88
N VAL A 786 -4.92 12.80 -42.15
CA VAL A 786 -6.33 12.95 -42.55
C VAL A 786 -7.27 12.66 -41.37
N GLU A 787 -6.76 11.96 -40.35
CA GLU A 787 -7.48 11.63 -39.13
C GLU A 787 -7.33 12.79 -38.13
N THR A 788 -6.17 13.47 -38.12
CA THR A 788 -5.91 14.66 -37.29
C THR A 788 -5.57 15.93 -38.10
N PRO A 789 -6.57 16.70 -38.55
CA PRO A 789 -6.36 18.02 -39.14
C PRO A 789 -5.63 18.99 -38.20
N PHE A 790 -4.91 19.97 -38.76
CA PHE A 790 -4.20 20.99 -37.97
C PHE A 790 -5.12 21.77 -37.01
N LYS A 791 -6.38 21.99 -37.40
CA LYS A 791 -7.41 22.62 -36.57
C LYS A 791 -7.64 21.88 -35.25
N ASP A 792 -7.61 20.55 -35.24
CA ASP A 792 -7.80 19.74 -34.03
C ASP A 792 -6.67 20.01 -33.02
N LEU A 793 -5.43 20.20 -33.50
CA LEU A 793 -4.28 20.54 -32.65
C LEU A 793 -4.40 21.95 -32.06
N GLN A 794 -4.94 22.92 -32.82
CA GLN A 794 -5.25 24.25 -32.30
C GLN A 794 -6.37 24.19 -31.25
N GLN A 795 -7.48 23.49 -31.55
CA GLN A 795 -8.60 23.32 -30.61
C GLN A 795 -8.19 22.59 -29.33
N MET A 796 -7.37 21.55 -29.42
CA MET A 796 -6.81 20.86 -28.26
C MET A 796 -5.93 21.79 -27.40
N SER A 797 -5.17 22.68 -28.05
CA SER A 797 -4.33 23.68 -27.39
C SER A 797 -5.16 24.77 -26.68
N GLU A 798 -6.26 25.21 -27.29
CA GLU A 798 -7.24 26.10 -26.64
C GLU A 798 -7.92 25.42 -25.46
N VAL A 799 -8.36 24.16 -25.58
CA VAL A 799 -8.95 23.42 -24.47
C VAL A 799 -7.98 23.28 -23.29
N TYR A 800 -6.68 23.09 -23.54
CA TYR A 800 -5.67 23.18 -22.47
C TYR A 800 -5.59 24.57 -21.83
N ARG A 801 -5.67 25.67 -22.60
CA ARG A 801 -5.68 27.04 -22.06
C ARG A 801 -6.88 27.26 -21.14
N TYR A 802 -8.09 26.97 -21.62
CA TYR A 802 -9.32 27.21 -20.86
C TYR A 802 -9.45 26.27 -19.65
N THR A 803 -8.94 25.04 -19.73
CA THR A 803 -8.84 24.14 -18.57
C THR A 803 -7.84 24.69 -17.53
N ALA A 804 -6.66 25.14 -17.97
CA ALA A 804 -5.66 25.71 -17.08
C ALA A 804 -6.18 26.99 -16.38
N LEU A 805 -6.92 27.83 -17.10
CA LEU A 805 -7.64 28.97 -16.53
C LEU A 805 -8.69 28.53 -15.50
N GLN A 806 -9.60 27.61 -15.84
CA GLN A 806 -10.65 27.14 -14.93
C GLN A 806 -10.08 26.52 -13.63
N GLN A 807 -9.00 25.73 -13.73
CA GLN A 807 -8.30 25.21 -12.54
C GLN A 807 -7.67 26.34 -11.70
N LEU A 808 -7.08 27.36 -12.33
CA LEU A 808 -6.47 28.48 -11.63
C LEU A 808 -7.53 29.31 -10.87
N TYR A 809 -8.62 29.69 -11.53
CA TYR A 809 -9.69 30.49 -10.93
C TYR A 809 -10.50 29.72 -9.87
N ARG A 810 -10.64 28.39 -9.99
CA ARG A 810 -11.30 27.56 -8.96
C ARG A 810 -10.46 27.42 -7.67
N GLU A 811 -9.14 27.57 -7.78
CA GLU A 811 -8.20 27.52 -6.65
C GLU A 811 -7.86 28.92 -6.08
N PHE A 812 -7.91 29.95 -6.92
CA PHE A 812 -7.64 31.35 -6.60
C PHE A 812 -8.77 32.26 -7.13
N PRO A 813 -9.93 32.32 -6.47
CA PRO A 813 -11.14 32.98 -6.99
C PRO A 813 -10.97 34.49 -7.19
N ASP A 814 -10.17 35.15 -6.35
CA ASP A 814 -9.84 36.58 -6.38
C ASP A 814 -9.47 37.08 -7.79
N LEU A 815 -8.76 36.25 -8.57
CA LEU A 815 -8.35 36.54 -9.95
C LEU A 815 -9.58 36.68 -10.88
N LEU A 816 -10.59 35.84 -10.72
CA LEU A 816 -11.82 35.92 -11.50
C LEU A 816 -12.73 37.05 -11.00
N GLU A 817 -12.88 37.21 -9.69
CA GLU A 817 -13.69 38.30 -9.10
C GLU A 817 -13.22 39.67 -9.61
N LYS A 818 -11.90 39.90 -9.60
CA LYS A 818 -11.23 41.09 -10.15
C LYS A 818 -11.59 41.36 -11.62
N ARG A 819 -11.78 40.31 -12.43
CA ARG A 819 -12.17 40.40 -13.86
C ARG A 819 -13.67 40.60 -14.06
N LEU A 820 -14.51 39.96 -13.25
CA LEU A 820 -15.96 40.12 -13.29
C LEU A 820 -16.34 41.55 -12.87
N LEU A 821 -15.82 42.03 -11.75
CA LEU A 821 -15.99 43.41 -11.27
C LEU A 821 -15.49 44.44 -12.29
N GLY A 822 -14.31 44.22 -12.88
CA GLY A 822 -13.76 45.08 -13.92
C GLY A 822 -14.62 45.12 -15.20
N THR A 823 -15.23 43.99 -15.57
CA THR A 823 -16.10 43.89 -16.75
C THR A 823 -17.45 44.58 -16.51
N LEU A 824 -18.05 44.39 -15.34
CA LEU A 824 -19.28 45.05 -14.92
C LEU A 824 -19.12 46.58 -14.94
N ALA A 825 -18.04 47.09 -14.34
CA ALA A 825 -17.72 48.51 -14.29
C ALA A 825 -17.41 49.17 -15.67
N ILE A 826 -17.12 48.37 -16.71
CA ILE A 826 -16.98 48.84 -18.09
C ILE A 826 -18.35 48.80 -18.82
N SER A 827 -19.20 47.83 -18.49
CA SER A 827 -20.50 47.64 -19.15
C SER A 827 -21.57 48.66 -18.76
N GLN A 828 -21.48 49.20 -17.54
CA GLN A 828 -22.43 50.18 -17.00
C GLN A 828 -21.64 51.28 -16.28
N GLY A 829 -21.84 52.54 -16.68
CA GLY A 829 -21.02 53.68 -16.27
C GLY A 829 -21.29 54.24 -14.86
N GLU A 830 -21.81 53.43 -13.95
CA GLU A 830 -22.14 53.82 -12.57
C GLU A 830 -21.54 52.82 -11.58
N VAL A 831 -21.10 53.33 -10.42
CA VAL A 831 -20.53 52.49 -9.35
C VAL A 831 -21.69 51.78 -8.65
N TYR A 832 -21.85 50.49 -8.93
CA TYR A 832 -22.78 49.64 -8.19
C TYR A 832 -22.43 49.62 -6.71
N GLU A 833 -23.42 49.90 -5.85
CA GLU A 833 -23.34 49.49 -4.45
C GLU A 833 -23.26 47.96 -4.38
N ILE A 834 -22.49 47.43 -3.44
CA ILE A 834 -22.16 46.02 -3.38
C ILE A 834 -23.40 45.23 -2.94
N GLY A 835 -24.11 44.68 -3.93
CA GLY A 835 -25.05 43.57 -3.75
C GLY A 835 -24.36 42.39 -3.05
N GLU A 836 -25.14 41.58 -2.34
CA GLU A 836 -24.61 40.66 -1.33
C GLU A 836 -23.54 39.71 -1.89
N TYR A 837 -22.56 39.36 -1.04
CA TYR A 837 -21.39 38.51 -1.35
C TYR A 837 -21.75 37.15 -2.00
N ASN A 838 -23.02 36.72 -1.90
CA ASN A 838 -23.59 35.57 -2.58
C ASN A 838 -23.57 35.68 -4.12
N ASP A 839 -23.83 36.87 -4.68
CA ASP A 839 -24.00 37.07 -6.13
C ASP A 839 -22.68 36.86 -6.89
N ILE A 840 -21.56 37.32 -6.33
CA ILE A 840 -20.22 37.15 -6.91
C ILE A 840 -19.79 35.68 -6.90
N ASN A 841 -20.13 34.95 -5.83
CA ASN A 841 -19.87 33.51 -5.72
C ASN A 841 -20.70 32.72 -6.74
N GLN A 842 -21.98 33.07 -6.93
CA GLN A 842 -22.84 32.43 -7.93
C GLN A 842 -22.36 32.72 -9.36
N ALA A 843 -22.04 33.98 -9.68
CA ALA A 843 -21.47 34.35 -10.98
C ALA A 843 -20.12 33.66 -11.27
N THR A 844 -19.31 33.41 -10.25
CA THR A 844 -18.07 32.63 -10.33
C THR A 844 -18.34 31.16 -10.66
N ASP A 845 -19.26 30.51 -9.95
CA ASP A 845 -19.66 29.12 -10.24
C ASP A 845 -20.24 28.97 -11.65
N ASP A 846 -21.08 29.92 -12.08
CA ASP A 846 -21.70 29.91 -13.41
C ASP A 846 -20.68 30.12 -14.54
N TRP A 847 -19.70 31.01 -14.35
CA TRP A 847 -18.64 31.25 -15.33
C TRP A 847 -17.70 30.04 -15.49
N LEU A 848 -17.39 29.34 -14.40
CA LEU A 848 -16.56 28.13 -14.42
C LEU A 848 -17.30 26.95 -15.08
N LYS A 849 -18.61 26.83 -14.82
CA LYS A 849 -19.53 25.89 -15.50
C LYS A 849 -19.63 26.16 -17.00
N ASP A 850 -19.79 27.42 -17.41
CA ASP A 850 -19.85 27.81 -18.83
C ASP A 850 -18.54 27.54 -19.57
N ILE A 851 -17.38 27.73 -18.94
CA ILE A 851 -16.09 27.34 -19.54
C ILE A 851 -15.95 25.81 -19.65
N ALA A 852 -16.42 25.03 -18.67
CA ALA A 852 -16.46 23.58 -18.82
C ALA A 852 -17.33 23.15 -20.01
N ILE A 853 -18.53 23.72 -20.15
CA ILE A 853 -19.42 23.47 -21.30
C ILE A 853 -18.77 23.92 -22.62
N PHE A 854 -18.13 25.09 -22.67
CA PHE A 854 -17.42 25.59 -23.85
C PHE A 854 -16.26 24.67 -24.27
N CYS A 855 -15.44 24.20 -23.33
CA CYS A 855 -14.37 23.24 -23.58
C CYS A 855 -14.91 21.90 -24.12
N LEU A 856 -15.97 21.35 -23.51
CA LEU A 856 -16.59 20.11 -23.96
C LEU A 856 -17.21 20.25 -25.36
N ASN A 857 -17.82 21.40 -25.67
CA ASN A 857 -18.31 21.72 -27.01
C ASN A 857 -17.17 21.79 -28.05
N ASN A 858 -16.03 22.41 -27.70
CA ASN A 858 -14.84 22.39 -28.57
C ASN A 858 -14.34 20.96 -28.80
N LEU A 859 -14.23 20.14 -27.74
CA LEU A 859 -13.88 18.72 -27.86
C LEU A 859 -14.90 17.92 -28.69
N ALA A 860 -16.18 18.28 -28.66
CA ALA A 860 -17.22 17.64 -29.48
C ALA A 860 -17.06 17.92 -30.99
N THR A 861 -16.41 19.03 -31.38
CA THR A 861 -16.10 19.30 -32.79
C THR A 861 -14.91 18.50 -33.33
N ILE A 862 -14.05 18.00 -32.43
CA ILE A 862 -12.95 17.09 -32.77
C ILE A 862 -13.52 15.67 -32.94
N ARG A 863 -13.18 14.99 -34.03
CA ARG A 863 -13.67 13.62 -34.30
C ARG A 863 -13.10 12.59 -33.30
N THR A 864 -13.76 11.44 -33.14
CA THR A 864 -13.29 10.37 -32.24
C THR A 864 -12.13 9.54 -32.77
N ASP A 865 -11.84 9.63 -34.08
CA ASP A 865 -10.69 9.00 -34.75
C ASP A 865 -9.46 9.93 -34.83
N SER A 866 -9.61 11.22 -34.51
CA SER A 866 -8.51 12.17 -34.32
C SER A 866 -7.56 11.69 -33.22
N HIS A 867 -6.26 11.62 -33.49
CA HIS A 867 -5.27 11.08 -32.54
C HIS A 867 -5.10 11.98 -31.29
N THR A 868 -5.65 13.20 -31.31
CA THR A 868 -5.83 14.00 -30.09
C THR A 868 -6.71 13.31 -29.03
N ILE A 869 -7.54 12.31 -29.36
CA ILE A 869 -8.47 11.65 -28.43
C ILE A 869 -7.79 11.14 -27.15
N CYS A 870 -6.57 10.62 -27.26
CA CYS A 870 -5.75 10.16 -26.13
C CYS A 870 -5.36 11.30 -25.16
N PHE A 871 -5.20 12.51 -25.68
CA PHE A 871 -4.71 13.71 -25.00
C PHE A 871 -5.83 14.51 -24.31
N GLN A 872 -7.10 14.23 -24.66
CA GLN A 872 -8.30 14.85 -24.09
C GLN A 872 -8.62 14.36 -22.68
N THR A 873 -8.01 13.25 -22.23
CA THR A 873 -8.26 12.60 -20.94
C THR A 873 -8.06 13.52 -19.72
N VAL A 874 -7.00 14.34 -19.70
CA VAL A 874 -6.72 15.25 -18.58
C VAL A 874 -7.71 16.41 -18.52
N PRO A 875 -8.00 17.16 -19.61
CA PRO A 875 -9.09 18.14 -19.61
C PRO A 875 -10.46 17.58 -19.21
N LEU A 876 -10.83 16.39 -19.72
CA LEU A 876 -12.10 15.74 -19.35
C LEU A 876 -12.19 15.49 -17.83
N LEU A 877 -11.10 15.07 -17.19
CA LEU A 877 -11.02 14.95 -15.73
C LEU A 877 -11.10 16.31 -15.03
N CYS A 878 -10.28 17.29 -15.43
CA CYS A 878 -10.18 18.59 -14.76
C CYS A 878 -11.46 19.44 -14.86
N LEU A 879 -12.23 19.31 -15.94
CA LEU A 879 -13.48 20.07 -16.18
C LEU A 879 -14.71 19.40 -15.55
N SER A 880 -14.66 18.09 -15.27
CA SER A 880 -15.75 17.33 -14.63
C SER A 880 -16.31 17.95 -13.33
N PRO A 881 -15.51 18.54 -12.41
CA PRO A 881 -16.00 19.13 -11.16
C PRO A 881 -16.99 20.30 -11.34
N GLU A 882 -17.00 20.97 -12.48
CA GLU A 882 -17.92 22.10 -12.72
C GLU A 882 -19.26 21.65 -13.33
N LEU A 883 -19.39 20.38 -13.69
CA LEU A 883 -20.64 19.77 -14.15
C LEU A 883 -21.51 19.36 -12.94
N ARG A 884 -21.85 20.30 -12.06
CA ARG A 884 -22.65 20.08 -10.83
C ARG A 884 -24.14 20.15 -11.11
N LEU A 885 -24.96 19.38 -10.41
CA LEU A 885 -26.42 19.53 -10.50
C LEU A 885 -26.90 20.76 -9.67
N PRO A 886 -27.87 21.55 -10.18
CA PRO A 886 -28.44 22.69 -9.46
C PRO A 886 -28.99 22.37 -8.07
N LYS A 887 -28.83 23.32 -7.15
CA LYS A 887 -29.22 23.19 -5.74
C LYS A 887 -30.71 22.82 -5.63
N GLY A 888 -31.02 21.72 -4.94
CA GLY A 888 -32.39 21.23 -4.72
C GLY A 888 -32.88 20.08 -5.62
N ALA A 889 -32.09 19.59 -6.59
CA ALA A 889 -32.55 18.51 -7.48
C ALA A 889 -32.86 17.17 -6.76
N GLY A 890 -32.38 16.99 -5.52
CA GLY A 890 -32.47 15.73 -4.78
C GLY A 890 -33.77 15.45 -4.02
N THR A 891 -34.74 16.38 -3.95
CA THR A 891 -35.90 16.26 -3.04
C THR A 891 -37.19 15.69 -3.65
N HIS A 892 -37.28 15.52 -4.98
CA HIS A 892 -38.54 15.19 -5.67
C HIS A 892 -38.81 13.69 -5.89
N THR A 893 -38.23 12.81 -5.08
CA THR A 893 -38.44 11.35 -5.17
C THR A 893 -39.57 10.80 -4.29
N ASN A 894 -40.26 11.64 -3.50
CA ASN A 894 -41.25 11.14 -2.53
C ASN A 894 -42.41 12.11 -2.17
N GLN A 895 -42.83 12.98 -3.10
CA GLN A 895 -44.08 13.73 -2.97
C GLN A 895 -45.10 13.29 -4.03
N GLN A 896 -46.37 13.19 -3.63
CA GLN A 896 -47.48 12.92 -4.53
C GLN A 896 -47.69 14.12 -5.45
N PHE A 897 -48.14 13.87 -6.69
CA PHE A 897 -48.52 14.92 -7.64
C PHE A 897 -49.50 15.91 -7.00
N PRO A 898 -49.19 17.22 -6.96
CA PRO A 898 -50.18 18.24 -6.62
C PRO A 898 -51.27 18.30 -7.69
N ASP A 899 -52.52 18.52 -7.28
CA ASP A 899 -53.61 18.85 -8.20
C ASP A 899 -53.35 20.22 -8.85
N PHE A 900 -53.34 20.28 -10.18
CA PHE A 900 -53.10 21.51 -10.92
C PHE A 900 -54.32 22.43 -10.90
N SER A 901 -54.33 23.43 -10.00
CA SER A 901 -55.15 24.64 -10.14
C SER A 901 -54.47 25.66 -11.05
N ALA A 902 -55.23 26.27 -11.96
CA ALA A 902 -54.68 26.86 -13.19
C ALA A 902 -54.45 28.40 -13.15
N ASP A 903 -53.88 28.95 -12.07
CA ASP A 903 -53.63 30.41 -11.93
C ASP A 903 -52.14 30.82 -11.81
N ASP A 904 -51.22 29.97 -11.33
CA ASP A 904 -49.80 30.33 -11.10
C ASP A 904 -48.96 30.32 -12.38
N THR A 905 -49.21 31.30 -13.26
CA THR A 905 -48.55 31.40 -14.58
C THR A 905 -47.09 31.89 -14.48
N SER A 906 -46.66 32.43 -13.33
CA SER A 906 -45.28 32.88 -13.10
C SER A 906 -44.30 31.74 -12.77
N CYS A 907 -44.74 30.69 -12.08
CA CYS A 907 -43.87 29.64 -11.55
C CYS A 907 -43.28 28.72 -12.65
N LEU A 908 -43.99 28.59 -13.78
CA LEU A 908 -43.58 27.75 -14.92
C LEU A 908 -42.26 28.20 -15.57
N GLY A 909 -41.84 29.45 -15.38
CA GLY A 909 -40.59 29.97 -15.95
C GLY A 909 -39.34 29.38 -15.31
N GLU A 910 -39.24 29.46 -13.99
CA GLU A 910 -38.04 29.08 -13.23
C GLU A 910 -37.79 27.57 -13.27
N ASP A 911 -38.82 26.75 -13.09
CA ASP A 911 -38.74 25.29 -13.23
C ASP A 911 -38.31 24.88 -14.65
N SER A 912 -38.77 25.58 -15.69
CA SER A 912 -38.34 25.29 -17.06
C SER A 912 -36.85 25.61 -17.30
N ALA A 913 -36.36 26.73 -16.76
CA ALA A 913 -34.94 27.11 -16.85
C ALA A 913 -34.05 26.12 -16.09
N ARG A 914 -34.47 25.73 -14.88
CA ARG A 914 -33.84 24.71 -14.04
C ARG A 914 -33.71 23.37 -14.76
N VAL A 915 -34.80 22.86 -15.34
CA VAL A 915 -34.81 21.57 -16.07
C VAL A 915 -33.93 21.64 -17.32
N ILE A 916 -33.88 22.78 -18.01
CA ILE A 916 -32.95 22.99 -19.14
C ILE A 916 -31.49 22.97 -18.67
N GLU A 917 -31.17 23.50 -17.49
CA GLU A 917 -29.83 23.44 -16.91
C GLU A 917 -29.44 22.02 -16.46
N GLU A 918 -30.32 21.34 -15.71
CA GLU A 918 -30.14 19.93 -15.32
C GLU A 918 -29.90 19.03 -16.55
N LEU A 919 -30.63 19.28 -17.65
CA LEU A 919 -30.43 18.58 -18.91
C LEU A 919 -29.07 18.89 -19.58
N LYS A 920 -28.64 20.15 -19.60
CA LYS A 920 -27.30 20.53 -20.12
C LYS A 920 -26.18 19.83 -19.34
N VAL A 921 -26.27 19.82 -18.01
CA VAL A 921 -25.29 19.15 -17.13
C VAL A 921 -25.30 17.64 -17.38
N ALA A 922 -26.48 17.01 -17.45
CA ALA A 922 -26.59 15.59 -17.76
C ALA A 922 -25.97 15.22 -19.12
N GLN A 923 -26.22 16.01 -20.16
CA GLN A 923 -25.62 15.83 -21.49
C GLN A 923 -24.09 16.02 -21.46
N ALA A 924 -23.58 17.01 -20.73
CA ALA A 924 -22.14 17.25 -20.58
C ALA A 924 -21.44 16.10 -19.83
N ARG A 925 -22.07 15.57 -18.77
CA ARG A 925 -21.57 14.37 -18.05
C ARG A 925 -21.57 13.13 -18.95
N GLU A 926 -22.66 12.91 -19.69
CA GLU A 926 -22.77 11.78 -20.62
C GLU A 926 -21.74 11.86 -21.75
N PHE A 927 -21.54 13.05 -22.34
CA PHE A 927 -20.48 13.30 -23.31
C PHE A 927 -19.11 12.99 -22.72
N THR A 928 -18.83 13.45 -21.49
CA THR A 928 -17.55 13.24 -20.80
C THR A 928 -17.24 11.75 -20.63
N LEU A 929 -18.21 10.95 -20.13
CA LEU A 929 -18.04 9.50 -20.01
C LEU A 929 -17.88 8.81 -21.37
N ARG A 930 -18.70 9.16 -22.38
CA ARG A 930 -18.56 8.62 -23.75
C ARG A 930 -17.18 8.93 -24.35
N ARG A 931 -16.65 10.12 -24.09
CA ARG A 931 -15.36 10.57 -24.65
C ARG A 931 -14.16 9.90 -23.97
N LEU A 932 -14.23 9.68 -22.66
CA LEU A 932 -13.27 8.84 -21.93
C LEU A 932 -13.32 7.38 -22.44
N ALA A 933 -14.51 6.80 -22.59
CA ALA A 933 -14.68 5.45 -23.15
C ALA A 933 -14.22 5.32 -24.62
N ALA A 934 -14.30 6.39 -25.43
CA ALA A 934 -13.69 6.41 -26.76
C ALA A 934 -12.15 6.30 -26.68
N SER A 935 -11.51 7.04 -25.75
CA SER A 935 -10.05 6.92 -25.52
C SER A 935 -9.64 5.53 -25.00
N GLN A 936 -10.51 4.82 -24.28
CA GLN A 936 -10.30 3.43 -23.83
C GLN A 936 -10.23 2.42 -24.99
N GLN A 937 -10.80 2.71 -26.17
CA GLN A 937 -10.66 1.82 -27.33
C GLN A 937 -9.22 1.83 -27.89
N SER A 938 -8.46 2.90 -27.62
CA SER A 938 -7.03 3.00 -27.95
C SER A 938 -6.15 2.24 -26.96
N PHE A 939 -6.37 2.39 -25.66
CA PHE A 939 -5.45 1.90 -24.62
C PHE A 939 -5.82 0.51 -24.07
N PRO A 940 -4.87 -0.44 -23.93
CA PRO A 940 -5.06 -1.63 -23.11
C PRO A 940 -4.81 -1.31 -21.62
N GLY A 941 -5.56 -1.98 -20.73
CA GLY A 941 -5.47 -1.82 -19.28
C GLY A 941 -6.59 -0.97 -18.67
N SER A 942 -6.70 -1.01 -17.34
CA SER A 942 -7.76 -0.41 -16.50
C SER A 942 -7.75 1.12 -16.41
N ARG A 943 -6.72 1.80 -16.94
CA ARG A 943 -6.49 3.23 -16.67
C ARG A 943 -7.63 4.16 -17.11
N ALA A 944 -8.38 3.80 -18.15
CA ALA A 944 -9.55 4.58 -18.54
C ALA A 944 -10.72 4.38 -17.56
N ASP A 945 -10.91 3.16 -17.08
CA ASP A 945 -11.89 2.83 -16.04
C ASP A 945 -11.54 3.53 -14.71
N GLU A 946 -10.27 3.55 -14.32
CA GLU A 946 -9.76 4.33 -13.17
C GLU A 946 -10.12 5.83 -13.28
N LEU A 947 -9.98 6.42 -14.47
CA LEU A 947 -10.33 7.82 -14.73
C LEU A 947 -11.84 8.06 -14.74
N MET A 948 -12.63 7.14 -15.34
CA MET A 948 -14.09 7.21 -15.33
C MET A 948 -14.66 7.04 -13.92
N GLN A 949 -14.12 6.10 -13.13
CA GLN A 949 -14.43 5.94 -11.72
C GLN A 949 -14.06 7.19 -10.91
N LEU A 950 -12.90 7.82 -11.18
CA LEU A 950 -12.51 9.06 -10.51
C LEU A 950 -13.51 10.19 -10.81
N VAL A 951 -13.89 10.39 -12.08
CA VAL A 951 -14.90 11.36 -12.50
C VAL A 951 -16.27 11.09 -11.85
N GLN A 952 -16.72 9.83 -11.81
CA GLN A 952 -17.97 9.45 -11.15
C GLN A 952 -17.92 9.65 -9.63
N ASN A 953 -16.77 9.41 -8.98
CA ASN A 953 -16.56 9.69 -7.57
C ASN A 953 -16.53 11.19 -7.25
N ILE A 954 -15.99 12.02 -8.16
CA ILE A 954 -16.04 13.48 -8.07
C ILE A 954 -17.51 13.93 -8.08
N TRP A 955 -18.29 13.57 -9.11
CA TRP A 955 -19.72 13.92 -9.18
C TRP A 955 -20.51 13.39 -7.97
N SER A 956 -20.30 12.13 -7.56
CA SER A 956 -21.00 11.54 -6.41
C SER A 956 -20.66 12.17 -5.05
N ARG A 957 -19.54 12.91 -4.94
CA ARG A 957 -19.26 13.75 -3.77
C ARG A 957 -19.97 15.10 -3.90
N MET A 958 -19.80 15.76 -5.03
CA MET A 958 -20.27 17.14 -5.26
C MET A 958 -21.81 17.24 -5.29
N ASP A 959 -22.51 16.25 -5.84
CA ASP A 959 -23.97 16.17 -5.79
C ASP A 959 -24.52 15.89 -4.37
N LYS A 960 -23.67 15.41 -3.45
CA LYS A 960 -24.03 15.20 -2.03
C LYS A 960 -23.75 16.42 -1.15
N GLU A 961 -23.15 17.48 -1.68
CA GLU A 961 -22.84 18.71 -0.93
C GLU A 961 -24.04 19.64 -0.70
N LEU A 962 -25.26 19.19 -1.05
CA LEU A 962 -26.54 19.88 -0.88
C LEU A 962 -26.95 20.18 0.59
N GLY A 963 -26.00 20.21 1.53
CA GLY A 963 -26.21 20.50 2.95
C GLY A 963 -24.93 20.71 3.78
N LEU A 964 -23.77 21.01 3.17
CA LEU A 964 -22.51 21.26 3.89
C LEU A 964 -21.99 22.70 3.66
N HIS A 965 -21.44 23.32 4.71
CA HIS A 965 -20.98 24.72 4.70
C HIS A 965 -19.59 24.94 4.08
N THR A 966 -18.90 23.90 3.60
CA THR A 966 -17.55 23.98 3.04
C THR A 966 -17.46 23.16 1.75
N PRO A 967 -17.14 23.76 0.59
CA PRO A 967 -17.06 23.03 -0.66
C PRO A 967 -15.80 22.14 -0.73
N VAL A 968 -15.97 20.89 -1.12
CA VAL A 968 -14.89 19.94 -1.40
C VAL A 968 -14.26 20.25 -2.75
N LEU A 969 -12.98 20.61 -2.74
CA LEU A 969 -12.22 20.81 -3.97
C LEU A 969 -11.73 19.46 -4.51
N TRP A 970 -11.90 19.25 -5.82
CA TRP A 970 -11.72 17.93 -6.42
C TRP A 970 -10.30 17.37 -6.28
N LEU A 971 -9.27 18.24 -6.24
CA LEU A 971 -7.88 17.86 -6.02
C LEU A 971 -7.67 17.21 -4.64
N ASP A 972 -8.50 17.51 -3.63
CA ASP A 972 -8.46 16.90 -2.30
C ASP A 972 -8.78 15.39 -2.36
N THR A 973 -9.39 14.90 -3.46
CA THR A 973 -9.60 13.46 -3.70
C THR A 973 -8.32 12.71 -4.11
N LEU A 974 -7.21 13.44 -4.34
CA LEU A 974 -5.91 12.95 -4.77
C LEU A 974 -4.78 13.15 -3.74
N MET A 975 -5.07 13.65 -2.54
CA MET A 975 -4.07 14.10 -1.55
C MET A 975 -4.17 13.43 -0.17
#